data_AF-A0A5C6G4N6-F1
#
_entry.id   AF-A0A5C6G4N6-F1
#
_cell.length_a   1.000
_cell.length_b   1.000
_cell.length_c   1.000
_cell.angle_alpha   90.00
_cell.angle_beta   90.00
_cell.angle_gamma   90.00
#
_symmetry.space_group_name_H-M   'P 1'
#
loop_
_entity.id
_entity.type
_entity.pdbx_description
1 polymer ?
#
loop_
_entity_poly.entity_id
_entity_poly.type
_entity_poly.pdbx_seq_one_letter_code
_entity_poly.pdbx_strand_id
1 'polypeptide(L)'
;MYQSTAISSYFTTQGYLIPIVSVLAVAILPRDKFLQALVVNVLFICIASAVSLLAIWSSVQARLHTSLSVVEGPATAPLPYNSSQSAVCAVWLFVNIWLANLIRAKMPSFNLPAVIYSILVNTSLTAGPTIGTTAVAEAFVRQLLLANLFGMGLAAGVCLLVFPVNSRVIAMGEFKRLIGLLRDVVRLQGEHLAALAQNGSVESNTAEEQDAWQGGRHVQSYTAATRRSKAGVVVSADGLEETIGEIRRLAGQLYGDMVFAKRDIAWGKLDASNMAEIFTLMYNLVIPIVAMTTGMRVLEQGGRKFNDKVVGPGKNIAGRTPGDGGRIEQVHALFQLLAEPIDQGLEHAGICLEILPQPKKYNTNKPSGANPRPVDIEDQDGGIQPGDERFGVLLIEKVRHVCTQRDNILQNWLSEQLPAVQGSDPTHPQSKTAINADDIAPGHRSQFWMSLYLEQLMLAAGEAIQSLIAFADKKVNDGTMKHRRLIIPSKHRLLSWLESIVSKKGSGAAQNPGILDVDDDDYGDGYSRDRDPERLPPTGTWQHLGSGLYSVSKFFGSKESAFGFRVACAAMSISILAFLEKTQSFFQDQRLLWAMLTIAIGMTITSGQSVFGFFCRVGATSLAMVSSLAIWYIPDQKTPGIIAFLWLSILIEYYFIKFPRLKSPVIITVTTQLVIVGYELQVGKLGEAVATRSGQPYYP
;
A
#
# COMPACT_ATOMS: atom_id res chain seq x y z
N MET A 1 8.77 32.88 2.75
CA MET A 1 8.99 33.04 4.21
C MET A 1 10.41 33.49 4.54
N TYR A 2 11.44 32.77 4.13
CA TYR A 2 12.84 33.03 4.53
C TYR A 2 13.42 34.40 4.06
N GLN A 3 12.78 35.04 3.07
CA GLN A 3 13.13 36.39 2.62
C GLN A 3 12.72 37.51 3.60
N SER A 4 11.97 37.19 4.65
CA SER A 4 11.64 38.13 5.74
C SER A 4 12.82 38.28 6.70
N THR A 5 13.18 39.53 7.02
CA THR A 5 14.32 39.87 7.89
C THR A 5 14.21 39.28 9.28
N ALA A 6 13.00 39.23 9.86
CA ALA A 6 12.76 38.67 11.19
C ALA A 6 13.08 37.17 11.29
N ILE A 7 12.90 36.43 10.19
CA ILE A 7 13.11 34.98 10.14
C ILE A 7 14.55 34.68 9.77
N SER A 8 15.11 35.41 8.80
CA SER A 8 16.51 35.23 8.39
C SER A 8 17.49 35.58 9.50
N SER A 9 17.20 36.61 10.32
CA SER A 9 18.06 36.98 11.45
C SER A 9 18.04 35.96 12.59
N TYR A 10 16.93 35.23 12.76
CA TYR A 10 16.79 34.25 13.83
C TYR A 10 17.46 32.91 13.51
N PHE A 11 17.26 32.39 12.29
CA PHE A 11 17.78 31.08 11.88
C PHE A 11 19.16 31.14 11.20
N THR A 12 19.60 32.32 10.78
CA THR A 12 20.95 32.59 10.23
C THR A 12 21.42 31.57 9.19
N THR A 13 22.38 30.70 9.53
CA THR A 13 22.95 29.68 8.64
C THR A 13 22.14 28.39 8.60
N GLN A 14 21.29 28.12 9.59
CA GLN A 14 20.53 26.87 9.77
C GLN A 14 19.13 26.88 9.12
N GLY A 15 18.76 27.98 8.47
CA GLY A 15 17.43 28.13 7.88
C GLY A 15 17.10 27.19 6.73
N TYR A 16 18.12 26.64 6.07
CA TYR A 16 17.95 25.66 4.99
C TYR A 16 17.23 24.38 5.46
N LEU A 17 17.23 24.06 6.76
CA LEU A 17 16.54 22.89 7.30
C LEU A 17 15.02 23.01 7.28
N ILE A 18 14.47 24.23 7.36
CA ILE A 18 13.03 24.48 7.38
C ILE A 18 12.34 23.91 6.11
N PRO A 19 12.76 24.27 4.88
CA PRO A 19 12.14 23.72 3.67
C PRO A 19 12.35 22.21 3.53
N ILE A 20 13.49 21.66 3.98
CA ILE A 20 13.79 20.23 3.90
C ILE A 20 12.84 19.42 4.77
N VAL A 21 12.70 19.80 6.04
CA VAL A 21 11.81 19.14 6.98
C VAL A 21 10.35 19.28 6.53
N SER A 22 9.99 20.40 5.92
CA SER A 22 8.66 20.59 5.32
C SER A 22 8.37 19.62 4.18
N VAL A 23 9.36 19.27 3.35
CA VAL A 23 9.20 18.27 2.27
C VAL A 23 9.20 16.86 2.84
N LEU A 24 10.09 16.55 3.78
CA LEU A 24 10.16 15.24 4.45
C LEU A 24 8.93 14.92 5.31
N ALA A 25 8.16 15.95 5.71
CA ALA A 25 6.86 15.77 6.36
C ALA A 25 5.78 15.21 5.42
N VAL A 26 5.99 15.25 4.09
CA VAL A 26 5.10 14.69 3.06
C VAL A 26 3.64 15.16 3.23
N ALA A 27 3.42 16.47 3.09
CA ALA A 27 2.11 17.11 3.27
C ALA A 27 1.01 16.66 2.29
N ILE A 28 1.34 15.87 1.26
CA ILE A 28 0.39 15.31 0.29
C ILE A 28 -0.36 14.08 0.82
N LEU A 29 0.07 13.53 1.96
CA LEU A 29 -0.58 12.40 2.58
C LEU A 29 -2.02 12.74 3.01
N PRO A 30 -2.91 11.73 3.04
CA PRO A 30 -4.25 11.89 3.61
C PRO A 30 -4.17 12.35 5.06
N ARG A 31 -5.12 13.17 5.48
CA ARG A 31 -5.07 13.91 6.76
C ARG A 31 -4.74 13.05 7.97
N ASP A 32 -5.39 11.89 8.14
CA ASP A 32 -5.17 11.03 9.31
C ASP A 32 -3.76 10.39 9.29
N LYS A 33 -3.32 9.91 8.11
CA LYS A 33 -1.97 9.38 7.89
C LYS A 33 -0.92 10.46 8.17
N PHE A 34 -1.15 11.67 7.68
CA PHE A 34 -0.29 12.82 7.93
C PHE A 34 -0.26 13.19 9.41
N LEU A 35 -1.41 13.25 10.10
CA LEU A 35 -1.47 13.62 11.52
C LEU A 35 -0.77 12.60 12.41
N GLN A 36 -0.93 11.30 12.12
CA GLN A 36 -0.18 10.24 12.78
C GLN A 36 1.33 10.41 12.54
N ALA A 37 1.75 10.63 11.29
CA ALA A 37 3.15 10.87 10.98
C ALA A 37 3.69 12.13 11.68
N LEU A 38 2.89 13.21 11.74
CA LEU A 38 3.22 14.46 12.41
C LEU A 38 3.54 14.23 13.89
N VAL A 39 2.68 13.52 14.62
CA VAL A 39 2.88 13.22 16.04
C VAL A 39 4.17 12.44 16.27
N VAL A 40 4.42 11.40 15.47
CA VAL A 40 5.64 10.58 15.60
C VAL A 40 6.88 11.39 15.22
N ASN A 41 6.83 12.18 14.15
CA ASN A 41 7.94 13.04 13.71
C ASN A 41 8.30 14.08 14.79
N VAL A 42 7.30 14.75 15.38
CA VAL A 42 7.52 15.72 16.47
C VAL A 42 8.16 15.03 17.68
N LEU A 43 7.70 13.82 18.04
CA LEU A 43 8.28 13.06 19.15
C LEU A 43 9.76 12.71 18.88
N PHE A 44 10.08 12.23 17.67
CA PHE A 44 11.46 11.95 17.26
C PHE A 44 12.33 13.21 17.21
N ILE A 45 11.81 14.35 16.75
CA ILE A 45 12.52 15.65 16.77
C ILE A 45 12.85 16.06 18.21
N CYS A 46 11.91 15.91 19.14
CA CYS A 46 12.12 16.21 20.56
C CYS A 46 13.19 15.28 21.18
N ILE A 47 13.11 13.97 20.93
CA ILE A 47 14.12 13.00 21.40
C ILE A 47 15.48 13.32 20.79
N ALA A 48 15.55 13.58 19.48
CA ALA A 48 16.79 13.92 18.78
C ALA A 48 17.43 15.18 19.38
N SER A 49 16.62 16.19 19.72
CA SER A 49 17.10 17.43 20.32
C SER A 49 17.62 17.21 21.74
N ALA A 50 16.93 16.41 22.55
CA ALA A 50 17.38 16.06 23.90
C ALA A 50 18.70 15.27 23.88
N VAL A 51 18.82 14.29 22.98
CA VAL A 51 20.06 13.50 22.82
C VAL A 51 21.19 14.35 22.26
N SER A 52 20.92 15.25 21.30
CA SER A 52 21.91 16.16 20.74
C SER A 52 22.43 17.15 21.78
N LEU A 53 21.56 17.67 22.65
CA LEU A 53 21.96 18.53 23.76
C LEU A 53 22.85 17.78 24.75
N LEU A 54 22.48 16.55 25.13
CA LEU A 54 23.28 15.70 26.02
C LEU A 54 24.66 15.41 25.40
N ALA A 55 24.68 15.08 24.11
CA ALA A 55 25.91 14.74 23.41
C ALA A 55 26.85 15.95 23.29
N ILE A 56 26.35 17.11 22.88
CA ILE A 56 27.16 18.34 22.81
C ILE A 56 27.61 18.76 24.21
N TRP A 57 26.74 18.69 25.24
CA TRP A 57 27.12 18.98 26.62
C TRP A 57 28.27 18.08 27.09
N SER A 58 28.19 16.77 26.83
CA SER A 58 29.27 15.83 27.18
C SER A 58 30.58 16.13 26.44
N SER A 59 30.49 16.59 25.18
CA SER A 59 31.66 17.00 24.40
C SER A 59 32.31 18.27 24.96
N VAL A 60 31.50 19.23 25.42
CA VAL A 60 31.98 20.47 26.05
C VAL A 60 32.61 20.17 27.41
N GLN A 61 32.04 19.27 28.20
CA GLN A 61 32.65 18.81 29.45
C GLN A 61 34.00 18.13 29.20
N ALA A 62 34.10 17.26 28.19
CA ALA A 62 35.37 16.65 27.80
C ALA A 62 36.42 17.70 27.38
N ARG A 63 35.99 18.78 26.72
CA ARG A 63 36.84 19.93 26.40
C ARG A 63 37.37 20.59 27.66
N LEU A 64 36.49 20.97 28.59
CA LEU A 64 36.85 21.66 29.83
C LEU A 64 37.84 20.86 30.68
N HIS A 65 37.72 19.53 30.68
CA HIS A 65 38.63 18.66 31.41
C HIS A 65 39.97 18.38 30.70
N THR A 66 40.07 18.62 29.39
CA THR A 66 41.29 18.35 28.60
C THR A 66 42.03 19.62 28.20
N SER A 67 41.36 20.77 28.15
CA SER A 67 42.00 22.05 27.89
C SER A 67 42.83 22.49 29.10
N LEU A 68 44.16 22.44 28.96
CA LEU A 68 45.07 23.11 29.89
C LEU A 68 44.70 24.60 29.95
N SER A 69 44.62 25.14 31.17
CA SER A 69 44.18 26.50 31.47
C SER A 69 44.71 27.55 30.49
N VAL A 70 43.78 28.21 29.79
CA VAL A 70 43.87 29.55 29.22
C VAL A 70 45.16 29.90 28.47
N VAL A 71 45.11 29.75 27.14
CA VAL A 71 45.69 30.79 26.28
C VAL A 71 44.51 31.62 25.79
N GLU A 72 44.33 32.80 26.40
CA GLU A 72 43.48 33.88 25.89
C GLU A 72 44.00 34.28 24.50
N GLY A 73 43.56 33.56 23.48
CA GLY A 73 43.58 34.06 22.12
C GLY A 73 42.52 35.16 21.96
N PRO A 74 42.72 36.13 21.05
CA PRO A 74 41.75 37.19 20.81
C PRO A 74 40.37 36.59 20.51
N ALA A 75 39.30 37.24 21.02
CA ALA A 75 37.90 36.80 20.96
C ALA A 75 37.32 36.52 19.54
N THR A 76 38.14 36.74 18.50
CA THR A 76 37.86 36.57 17.07
C THR A 76 38.54 35.35 16.44
N ALA A 77 39.41 34.62 17.13
CA ALA A 77 40.07 33.44 16.57
C ALA A 77 39.16 32.19 16.66
N PRO A 78 39.15 31.31 15.65
CA PRO A 78 38.45 30.03 15.71
C PRO A 78 38.96 29.22 16.91
N LEU A 79 38.03 28.60 17.63
CA LEU A 79 38.31 27.81 18.83
C LEU A 79 39.41 26.76 18.53
N PRO A 80 40.46 26.65 19.37
CA PRO A 80 41.56 25.73 19.13
C PRO A 80 41.06 24.28 19.16
N TYR A 81 41.57 23.47 18.23
CA TYR A 81 41.19 22.07 18.09
C TYR A 81 41.38 21.29 19.41
N ASN A 82 40.42 20.43 19.75
CA ASN A 82 40.47 19.57 20.92
C ASN A 82 40.10 18.14 20.53
N SER A 83 41.05 17.22 20.68
CA SER A 83 40.89 15.81 20.30
C SER A 83 39.85 15.07 21.14
N SER A 84 39.78 15.33 22.44
CA SER A 84 38.80 14.70 23.34
C SER A 84 37.37 15.09 22.99
N GLN A 85 37.14 16.37 22.67
CA GLN A 85 35.83 16.85 22.26
C GLN A 85 35.36 16.18 20.96
N SER A 86 36.23 16.14 19.95
CA SER A 86 35.95 15.50 18.67
C SER A 86 35.70 14.00 18.81
N ALA A 87 36.45 13.29 19.67
CA ALA A 87 36.27 11.87 19.93
C ALA A 87 34.91 11.58 20.58
N VAL A 88 34.48 12.38 21.56
CA VAL A 88 33.17 12.22 22.21
C VAL A 88 32.03 12.45 21.21
N CYS A 89 32.12 13.49 20.37
CA CYS A 89 31.15 13.74 19.30
C CYS A 89 31.08 12.58 18.30
N ALA A 90 32.23 12.01 17.93
CA ALA A 90 32.31 10.87 17.01
C ALA A 90 31.62 9.63 17.59
N VAL A 91 31.90 9.28 18.85
CA VAL A 91 31.26 8.12 19.51
C VAL A 91 29.74 8.29 19.59
N TRP A 92 29.27 9.47 19.98
CA TRP A 92 27.84 9.77 19.99
C TRP A 92 27.21 9.67 18.60
N LEU A 93 27.91 10.13 17.55
CA LEU A 93 27.42 10.09 16.18
C LEU A 93 27.27 8.63 15.72
N PHE A 94 28.26 7.79 16.00
CA PHE A 94 28.19 6.36 15.68
C PHE A 94 26.98 5.67 16.32
N VAL A 95 26.84 5.82 17.64
CA VAL A 95 25.81 5.15 18.42
C VAL A 95 24.41 5.61 17.99
N ASN A 96 24.23 6.91 17.74
CA ASN A 96 22.95 7.45 17.32
C ASN A 96 22.54 7.01 15.92
N ILE A 97 23.46 7.04 14.95
CA ILE A 97 23.17 6.58 13.59
C ILE A 97 22.87 5.08 13.60
N TRP A 98 23.64 4.30 14.36
CA TRP A 98 23.38 2.87 14.53
C TRP A 98 21.99 2.61 15.11
N LEU A 99 21.64 3.28 16.22
CA LEU A 99 20.35 3.09 16.90
C LEU A 99 19.17 3.56 16.03
N ALA A 100 19.28 4.71 15.36
CA ALA A 100 18.23 5.24 14.50
C ALA A 100 17.95 4.28 13.32
N ASN A 101 18.99 3.75 12.70
CA ASN A 101 18.83 2.81 11.59
C ASN A 101 18.42 1.40 12.03
N LEU A 102 18.74 1.00 13.27
CA LEU A 102 18.19 -0.21 13.88
C LEU A 102 16.68 -0.08 14.09
N ILE A 103 16.22 1.06 14.63
CA ILE A 103 14.78 1.35 14.79
C ILE A 103 14.08 1.33 13.42
N ARG A 104 14.68 1.97 12.41
CA ARG A 104 14.19 1.95 11.03
C ARG A 104 14.08 0.53 10.47
N ALA A 105 15.07 -0.34 10.70
CA ALA A 105 15.04 -1.71 10.20
C ALA A 105 14.03 -2.60 10.91
N LYS A 106 13.80 -2.35 12.20
CA LYS A 106 12.86 -3.13 13.01
C LYS A 106 11.41 -2.71 12.79
N MET A 107 11.19 -1.43 12.47
CA MET A 107 9.87 -0.85 12.25
C MET A 107 9.92 0.04 11.01
N PRO A 108 9.65 -0.52 9.81
CA PRO A 108 9.68 0.22 8.54
C PRO A 108 8.81 1.48 8.54
N SER A 109 7.69 1.47 9.27
CA SER A 109 6.80 2.62 9.42
C SER A 109 7.43 3.85 10.10
N PHE A 110 8.55 3.68 10.82
CA PHE A 110 9.30 4.78 11.43
C PHE A 110 10.48 5.26 10.58
N ASN A 111 10.55 4.86 9.30
CA ASN A 111 11.61 5.28 8.39
C ASN A 111 11.72 6.82 8.31
N LEU A 112 10.64 7.54 7.96
CA LEU A 112 10.66 9.01 7.88
C LEU A 112 11.06 9.71 9.20
N PRO A 113 10.47 9.35 10.37
CA PRO A 113 10.92 9.89 11.65
C PRO A 113 12.40 9.62 11.95
N ALA A 114 12.90 8.42 11.65
CA ALA A 114 14.30 8.05 11.86
C ALA A 114 15.26 8.83 10.95
N VAL A 115 14.84 9.16 9.71
CA VAL A 115 15.60 10.02 8.80
C VAL A 115 15.67 11.45 9.36
N ILE A 116 14.55 12.04 9.80
CA ILE A 116 14.52 13.38 10.41
C ILE A 116 15.39 13.41 11.68
N TYR A 117 15.31 12.39 12.53
CA TYR A 117 16.18 12.22 13.69
C TYR A 117 17.66 12.23 13.30
N SER A 118 18.02 11.44 12.27
CA SER A 118 19.40 11.33 11.80
C SER A 118 19.92 12.64 11.23
N ILE A 119 19.10 13.41 10.51
CA ILE A 119 19.47 14.75 10.00
C ILE A 119 19.81 15.70 11.15
N LEU A 120 18.98 15.72 12.19
CA LEU A 120 19.17 16.59 13.35
C LEU A 120 20.45 16.21 14.11
N VAL A 121 20.64 14.93 14.39
CA VAL A 121 21.84 14.44 15.11
C VAL A 121 23.11 14.66 14.29
N ASN A 122 23.09 14.38 12.98
CA ASN A 122 24.24 14.61 12.11
C ASN A 122 24.63 16.09 12.06
N THR A 123 23.66 16.99 11.93
CA THR A 123 23.91 18.43 11.94
C THR A 123 24.45 18.90 13.29
N SER A 124 23.94 18.34 14.39
CA SER A 124 24.36 18.70 15.74
C SER A 124 25.79 18.26 16.07
N LEU A 125 26.12 17.01 15.79
CA LEU A 125 27.39 16.41 16.20
C LEU A 125 28.56 16.76 15.29
N THR A 126 28.30 17.17 14.05
CA THR A 126 29.32 17.73 13.15
C THR A 126 29.68 19.17 13.51
N ALA A 127 28.71 19.94 14.03
CA ALA A 127 28.96 21.27 14.59
C ALA A 127 29.51 21.21 16.03
N GLY A 128 29.34 20.09 16.74
CA GLY A 128 29.78 19.92 18.13
C GLY A 128 31.23 20.36 18.43
N PRO A 129 32.25 19.95 17.63
CA PRO A 129 33.65 20.33 17.86
C PRO A 129 33.92 21.84 17.81
N THR A 130 33.12 22.61 17.08
CA THR A 130 33.28 24.07 16.98
C THR A 130 32.60 24.83 18.12
N ILE A 131 31.83 24.15 18.97
CA ILE A 131 31.12 24.78 20.08
C ILE A 131 31.96 24.67 21.36
N GLY A 132 32.29 25.81 21.97
CA GLY A 132 33.16 25.86 23.17
C GLY A 132 32.42 25.94 24.50
N THR A 133 31.17 26.42 24.52
CA THR A 133 30.44 26.73 25.76
C THR A 133 29.07 26.09 25.78
N THR A 134 28.57 25.79 26.98
CA THR A 134 27.24 25.18 27.19
C THR A 134 26.11 26.12 26.77
N ALA A 135 26.25 27.43 26.97
CA ALA A 135 25.25 28.42 26.55
C ALA A 135 25.10 28.49 25.03
N VAL A 136 26.20 28.42 24.28
CA VAL A 136 26.16 28.38 22.81
C VAL A 136 25.59 27.05 22.32
N ALA A 137 25.90 25.94 22.99
CA ALA A 137 25.31 24.63 22.70
C ALA A 137 23.77 24.64 22.86
N GLU A 138 23.26 25.18 23.95
CA GLU A 138 21.82 25.29 24.20
C GLU A 138 21.13 26.16 23.15
N ALA A 139 21.70 27.33 22.85
CA ALA A 139 21.17 28.23 21.84
C ALA A 139 21.13 27.56 20.45
N PHE A 140 22.19 26.84 20.08
CA PHE A 140 22.29 26.13 18.82
C PHE A 140 21.26 24.99 18.70
N VAL A 141 21.14 24.13 19.72
CA VAL A 141 20.15 23.04 19.72
C VAL A 141 18.72 23.60 19.74
N ARG A 142 18.47 24.68 20.48
CA ARG A 142 17.17 25.36 20.49
C ARG A 142 16.80 25.91 19.12
N GLN A 143 17.75 26.54 18.42
CA GLN A 143 17.53 27.00 17.04
C GLN A 143 17.22 25.83 16.10
N LEU A 144 17.94 24.71 16.24
CA LEU A 144 17.75 23.51 15.42
C LEU A 144 16.37 22.86 15.67
N LEU A 145 15.98 22.72 16.94
CA LEU A 145 14.65 22.23 17.34
C LEU A 145 13.54 23.10 16.74
N LEU A 146 13.64 24.42 16.90
CA LEU A 146 12.64 25.35 16.36
C LEU A 146 12.59 25.30 14.83
N ALA A 147 13.73 25.23 14.14
CA ALA A 147 13.76 25.14 12.68
C ALA A 147 13.00 23.90 12.18
N ASN A 148 13.21 22.74 12.82
CA ASN A 148 12.50 21.51 12.49
C ASN A 148 10.99 21.63 12.79
N LEU A 149 10.61 22.16 13.96
CA LEU A 149 9.21 22.36 14.33
C LEU A 149 8.49 23.35 13.41
N PHE A 150 9.17 24.41 12.95
CA PHE A 150 8.64 25.33 11.95
C PHE A 150 8.40 24.63 10.60
N GLY A 151 9.33 23.79 10.15
CA GLY A 151 9.15 22.96 8.95
C GLY A 151 7.94 22.04 9.06
N MET A 152 7.78 21.35 10.19
CA MET A 152 6.61 20.51 10.48
C MET A 152 5.31 21.33 10.56
N GLY A 153 5.36 22.53 11.14
CA GLY A 153 4.22 23.43 11.24
C GLY A 153 3.74 23.97 9.90
N LEU A 154 4.67 24.30 8.99
CA LEU A 154 4.34 24.69 7.61
C LEU A 154 3.66 23.55 6.87
N ALA A 155 4.22 22.33 6.94
CA ALA A 155 3.61 21.16 6.34
C ALA A 155 2.20 20.87 6.90
N ALA A 156 2.02 21.03 8.22
CA ALA A 156 0.71 20.88 8.86
C ALA A 156 -0.30 21.94 8.40
N GLY A 157 0.13 23.20 8.24
CA GLY A 157 -0.70 24.27 7.70
C GLY A 157 -1.17 23.96 6.28
N VAL A 158 -0.28 23.49 5.41
CA VAL A 158 -0.63 23.13 4.02
C VAL A 158 -1.61 21.95 3.97
N CYS A 159 -1.33 20.88 4.72
CA CYS A 159 -2.17 19.68 4.73
C CYS A 159 -3.57 19.94 5.32
N LEU A 160 -3.66 20.75 6.40
CA LEU A 160 -4.93 20.97 7.10
C LEU A 160 -5.78 22.11 6.51
N LEU A 161 -5.17 23.15 5.95
CA LEU A 161 -5.89 24.36 5.51
C LEU A 161 -5.99 24.49 3.98
N VAL A 162 -4.98 24.06 3.22
CA VAL A 162 -4.94 24.30 1.77
C VAL A 162 -5.57 23.14 1.00
N PHE A 163 -5.17 21.89 1.30
CA PHE A 163 -5.68 20.70 0.61
C PHE A 163 -6.08 19.59 1.61
N PRO A 164 -7.19 19.76 2.34
CA PRO A 164 -7.64 18.75 3.30
C PRO A 164 -8.26 17.54 2.59
N VAL A 165 -7.43 16.58 2.18
CA VAL A 165 -7.90 15.29 1.66
C VAL A 165 -8.15 14.34 2.84
N ASN A 166 -9.42 14.02 3.07
CA ASN A 166 -9.82 13.08 4.13
C ASN A 166 -9.53 11.63 3.72
N SER A 167 -9.00 10.83 4.64
CA SER A 167 -8.71 9.40 4.41
C SER A 167 -9.98 8.61 4.06
N ARG A 168 -11.13 9.05 4.57
CA ARG A 168 -12.44 8.43 4.27
C ARG A 168 -12.87 8.61 2.81
N VAL A 169 -12.48 9.71 2.15
CA VAL A 169 -12.81 9.93 0.73
C VAL A 169 -12.00 8.96 -0.15
N ILE A 170 -10.76 8.68 0.25
CA ILE A 170 -9.90 7.72 -0.44
C ILE A 170 -10.45 6.31 -0.27
N ALA A 171 -10.80 5.90 0.96
CA ALA A 171 -11.42 4.60 1.22
C ALA A 171 -12.72 4.42 0.41
N MET A 172 -13.56 5.47 0.29
CA MET A 172 -14.75 5.42 -0.58
C MET A 172 -14.42 5.29 -2.06
N GLY A 173 -13.37 5.95 -2.54
CA GLY A 173 -12.86 5.78 -3.90
C GLY A 173 -12.32 4.36 -4.16
N GLU A 174 -11.68 3.75 -3.16
CA GLU A 174 -11.21 2.36 -3.21
C GLU A 174 -12.38 1.38 -3.21
N PHE A 175 -13.40 1.58 -2.37
CA PHE A 175 -14.64 0.80 -2.43
C PHE A 175 -15.29 0.89 -3.81
N LYS A 176 -15.37 2.09 -4.40
CA LYS A 176 -15.88 2.27 -5.77
C LYS A 176 -15.07 1.48 -6.79
N ARG A 177 -13.74 1.52 -6.71
CA ARG A 177 -12.87 0.75 -7.62
C ARG A 177 -13.04 -0.76 -7.40
N LEU A 178 -13.16 -1.20 -6.15
CA LEU A 178 -13.37 -2.61 -5.81
C LEU A 178 -14.70 -3.14 -6.35
N ILE A 179 -15.79 -2.36 -6.23
CA ILE A 179 -17.07 -2.69 -6.83
C ILE A 179 -16.93 -2.84 -8.35
N GLY A 180 -16.26 -1.89 -9.02
CA GLY A 180 -16.02 -1.96 -10.46
C GLY A 180 -15.25 -3.23 -10.88
N LEU A 181 -14.16 -3.53 -10.19
CA LEU A 181 -13.36 -4.74 -10.47
C LEU A 181 -14.13 -6.03 -10.20
N LEU A 182 -14.96 -6.09 -9.14
CA LEU A 182 -15.80 -7.26 -8.86
C LEU A 182 -16.81 -7.51 -9.98
N ARG A 183 -17.45 -6.45 -10.48
CA ARG A 183 -18.37 -6.53 -11.63
C ARG A 183 -17.66 -7.02 -12.89
N ASP A 184 -16.46 -6.50 -13.17
CA ASP A 184 -15.65 -6.94 -14.30
C ASP A 184 -15.25 -8.42 -14.19
N VAL A 185 -14.88 -8.90 -12.99
CA VAL A 185 -14.54 -10.32 -12.77
C VAL A 185 -15.74 -11.22 -12.96
N VAL A 186 -16.93 -10.86 -12.46
CA VAL A 186 -18.15 -11.65 -12.67
C VAL A 186 -18.48 -11.77 -14.16
N ARG A 187 -18.32 -10.68 -14.93
CA ARG A 187 -18.50 -10.72 -16.39
C ARG A 187 -17.48 -11.66 -17.06
N LEU A 188 -16.19 -11.51 -16.74
CA LEU A 188 -15.12 -12.33 -17.33
C LEU A 188 -15.26 -13.81 -16.95
N GLN A 189 -15.68 -14.13 -15.72
CA GLN A 189 -16.00 -15.49 -15.30
C GLN A 189 -17.13 -16.08 -16.14
N GLY A 190 -18.16 -15.29 -16.45
CA GLY A 190 -19.27 -15.72 -17.30
C GLY A 190 -18.83 -16.05 -18.72
N GLU A 191 -18.02 -15.19 -19.33
CA GLU A 191 -17.43 -15.42 -20.66
C GLU A 191 -16.53 -16.66 -20.69
N HIS A 192 -15.72 -16.85 -19.65
CA HIS A 192 -14.83 -18.00 -19.53
C HIS A 192 -15.60 -19.32 -19.34
N LEU A 193 -16.64 -19.34 -18.51
CA LEU A 193 -17.55 -20.49 -18.35
C LEU A 193 -18.30 -20.80 -19.66
N ALA A 194 -18.73 -19.79 -20.40
CA ALA A 194 -19.39 -19.97 -21.70
C ALA A 194 -18.45 -20.67 -22.69
N ALA A 195 -17.19 -20.24 -22.73
CA ALA A 195 -16.19 -20.83 -23.62
C ALA A 195 -15.83 -22.27 -23.22
N LEU A 196 -15.82 -22.59 -21.92
CA LEU A 196 -15.65 -23.97 -21.43
C LEU A 196 -16.83 -24.87 -21.82
N ALA A 197 -18.07 -24.38 -21.66
CA ALA A 197 -19.28 -25.13 -22.03
C ALA A 197 -19.33 -25.44 -23.54
N GLN A 198 -18.98 -24.45 -24.39
CA GLN A 198 -18.93 -24.64 -25.84
C GLN A 198 -17.84 -25.62 -26.29
N ASN A 199 -16.69 -25.65 -25.62
CA ASN A 199 -15.64 -26.62 -25.92
C ASN A 199 -16.03 -28.05 -25.50
N GLY A 200 -16.88 -28.22 -24.49
CA GLY A 200 -17.43 -29.52 -24.08
C GLY A 200 -18.45 -30.10 -25.04
N SER A 201 -19.32 -29.26 -25.63
CA SER A 201 -20.36 -29.68 -26.57
C SER A 201 -19.87 -29.92 -28.01
N VAL A 202 -18.80 -29.24 -28.42
CA VAL A 202 -18.19 -29.46 -29.75
C VAL A 202 -17.46 -30.81 -29.84
N GLU A 203 -16.94 -31.36 -28.73
CA GLU A 203 -16.31 -32.69 -28.71
C GLU A 203 -17.30 -33.86 -28.61
N SER A 204 -18.54 -33.63 -28.15
CA SER A 204 -19.58 -34.67 -28.15
C SER A 204 -20.17 -34.91 -29.53
N ASN A 205 -20.31 -33.86 -30.35
CA ASN A 205 -20.85 -33.98 -31.72
C ASN A 205 -19.87 -34.71 -32.66
N THR A 206 -18.56 -34.68 -32.36
CA THR A 206 -17.56 -35.46 -33.12
C THR A 206 -17.69 -36.98 -32.95
N ALA A 207 -18.31 -37.48 -31.88
CA ALA A 207 -18.47 -38.92 -31.67
C ALA A 207 -19.64 -39.52 -32.47
N GLU A 208 -20.63 -38.71 -32.84
CA GLU A 208 -21.75 -39.13 -33.70
C GLU A 208 -21.49 -38.85 -35.19
N GLU A 209 -20.67 -37.85 -35.54
CA GLU A 209 -20.36 -37.53 -36.94
C GLU A 209 -19.10 -38.24 -37.50
N GLN A 210 -18.32 -38.96 -36.69
CA GLN A 210 -17.16 -39.73 -37.18
C GLN A 210 -17.51 -40.99 -37.99
N ASP A 211 -18.78 -41.43 -37.95
CA ASP A 211 -19.25 -42.55 -38.77
C ASP A 211 -19.72 -42.11 -40.18
N ALA A 212 -19.67 -40.80 -40.49
CA ALA A 212 -19.98 -40.31 -41.82
C ALA A 212 -18.87 -39.39 -42.36
N TRP A 213 -18.27 -39.80 -43.48
CA TRP A 213 -17.48 -39.02 -44.46
C TRP A 213 -15.95 -39.15 -44.45
N GLN A 214 -15.49 -39.99 -45.39
CA GLN A 214 -14.27 -39.77 -46.15
C GLN A 214 -14.43 -38.49 -47.01
N GLY A 215 -13.67 -37.42 -46.72
CA GLY A 215 -13.67 -36.19 -47.54
C GLY A 215 -12.71 -35.10 -47.07
N GLY A 216 -11.47 -35.09 -47.57
CA GLY A 216 -10.34 -34.28 -47.09
C GLY A 216 -10.33 -32.77 -47.40
N ARG A 217 -11.44 -32.04 -47.28
CA ARG A 217 -11.44 -30.55 -47.35
C ARG A 217 -12.07 -29.82 -46.16
N HIS A 218 -12.81 -30.51 -45.29
CA HIS A 218 -13.50 -29.87 -44.15
C HIS A 218 -12.64 -29.76 -42.86
N VAL A 219 -11.47 -30.42 -42.82
CA VAL A 219 -10.60 -30.48 -41.63
C VAL A 219 -9.83 -29.17 -41.38
N GLN A 220 -9.61 -28.36 -42.41
CA GLN A 220 -8.74 -27.16 -42.34
C GLN A 220 -9.48 -25.91 -41.80
N SER A 221 -10.79 -25.77 -42.06
CA SER A 221 -11.62 -24.72 -41.46
C SER A 221 -11.92 -25.01 -39.99
N TYR A 222 -12.14 -26.28 -39.64
CA TYR A 222 -12.40 -26.73 -38.28
C TYR A 222 -11.18 -26.54 -37.36
N THR A 223 -9.99 -26.95 -37.79
CA THR A 223 -8.74 -26.74 -37.02
C THR A 223 -8.41 -25.26 -36.80
N ALA A 224 -8.80 -24.36 -37.72
CA ALA A 224 -8.66 -22.92 -37.55
C ALA A 224 -9.66 -22.35 -36.52
N ALA A 225 -10.92 -22.82 -36.53
CA ALA A 225 -11.95 -22.42 -35.56
C ALA A 225 -11.61 -22.87 -34.13
N THR A 226 -11.14 -24.12 -33.96
CA THR A 226 -10.69 -24.65 -32.66
C THR A 226 -9.45 -23.92 -32.14
N ARG A 227 -8.50 -23.53 -33.01
CA ARG A 227 -7.35 -22.69 -32.60
C ARG A 227 -7.79 -21.29 -32.16
N ARG A 228 -8.78 -20.71 -32.83
CA ARG A 228 -9.31 -19.36 -32.52
C ARG A 228 -10.10 -19.34 -31.21
N SER A 229 -10.91 -20.36 -30.95
CA SER A 229 -11.58 -20.59 -29.65
C SER A 229 -10.55 -20.75 -28.53
N LYS A 230 -9.56 -21.63 -28.70
CA LYS A 230 -8.49 -21.84 -27.70
C LYS A 230 -7.67 -20.57 -27.43
N ALA A 231 -7.39 -19.76 -28.46
CA ALA A 231 -6.74 -18.47 -28.27
C ALA A 231 -7.61 -17.48 -27.47
N GLY A 232 -8.92 -17.45 -27.70
CA GLY A 232 -9.86 -16.62 -26.93
C GLY A 232 -9.97 -17.01 -25.45
N VAL A 233 -9.98 -18.31 -25.14
CA VAL A 233 -10.00 -18.83 -23.76
C VAL A 233 -8.75 -18.45 -22.99
N VAL A 234 -7.57 -18.55 -23.61
CA VAL A 234 -6.29 -18.16 -23.00
C VAL A 234 -6.25 -16.66 -22.74
N VAL A 235 -6.72 -15.83 -23.68
CA VAL A 235 -6.80 -14.37 -23.51
C VAL A 235 -7.75 -13.96 -22.39
N SER A 236 -8.90 -14.64 -22.26
CA SER A 236 -9.86 -14.41 -21.17
C SER A 236 -9.29 -14.84 -19.80
N ALA A 237 -8.51 -15.92 -19.76
CA ALA A 237 -7.85 -16.39 -18.54
C ALA A 237 -6.75 -15.43 -18.04
N ASP A 238 -5.92 -14.90 -18.96
CA ASP A 238 -4.86 -13.96 -18.61
C ASP A 238 -5.43 -12.64 -18.06
N GLY A 239 -6.49 -12.10 -18.68
CA GLY A 239 -7.18 -10.91 -18.18
C GLY A 239 -7.88 -11.11 -16.83
N LEU A 240 -8.35 -12.34 -16.55
CA LEU A 240 -8.93 -12.70 -15.26
C LEU A 240 -7.87 -12.78 -14.15
N GLU A 241 -6.67 -13.30 -14.44
CA GLU A 241 -5.56 -13.30 -13.48
C GLU A 241 -5.08 -11.88 -13.15
N GLU A 242 -4.97 -11.00 -14.16
CA GLU A 242 -4.58 -9.61 -13.97
C GLU A 242 -5.58 -8.86 -13.09
N THR A 243 -6.87 -8.96 -13.39
CA THR A 243 -7.94 -8.32 -12.59
C THR A 243 -8.02 -8.84 -11.16
N ILE A 244 -7.78 -10.14 -10.93
CA ILE A 244 -7.68 -10.71 -9.57
C ILE A 244 -6.44 -10.20 -8.84
N GLY A 245 -5.31 -10.10 -9.54
CA GLY A 245 -4.10 -9.48 -9.01
C GLY A 245 -4.39 -8.07 -8.53
N GLU A 246 -5.12 -7.28 -9.32
CA GLU A 246 -5.58 -5.96 -8.94
C GLU A 246 -6.54 -5.97 -7.74
N ILE A 247 -7.50 -6.89 -7.67
CA ILE A 247 -8.43 -7.01 -6.54
C ILE A 247 -7.68 -7.35 -5.26
N ARG A 248 -6.76 -8.33 -5.29
CA ARG A 248 -5.95 -8.69 -4.11
C ARG A 248 -5.11 -7.52 -3.64
N ARG A 249 -4.46 -6.81 -4.58
CA ARG A 249 -3.68 -5.61 -4.28
C ARG A 249 -4.54 -4.51 -3.67
N LEU A 250 -5.70 -4.23 -4.26
CA LEU A 250 -6.63 -3.20 -3.77
C LEU A 250 -7.25 -3.58 -2.43
N ALA A 251 -7.60 -4.85 -2.22
CA ALA A 251 -8.15 -5.35 -0.96
C ALA A 251 -7.14 -5.25 0.18
N GLY A 252 -5.86 -5.55 -0.09
CA GLY A 252 -4.76 -5.32 0.85
C GLY A 252 -4.55 -3.84 1.16
N GLN A 253 -4.55 -2.98 0.13
CA GLN A 253 -4.46 -1.52 0.30
C GLN A 253 -5.61 -0.97 1.15
N LEU A 254 -6.84 -1.36 0.82
CA LEU A 254 -8.04 -0.97 1.55
C LEU A 254 -8.00 -1.46 3.00
N TYR A 255 -7.52 -2.67 3.28
CA TYR A 255 -7.37 -3.16 4.65
C TYR A 255 -6.46 -2.25 5.50
N GLY A 256 -5.33 -1.80 4.93
CA GLY A 256 -4.45 -0.83 5.59
C GLY A 256 -5.10 0.55 5.73
N ASP A 257 -5.72 1.06 4.67
CA ASP A 257 -6.33 2.39 4.63
C ASP A 257 -7.55 2.50 5.55
N MET A 258 -8.24 1.39 5.80
CA MET A 258 -9.38 1.29 6.69
C MET A 258 -9.04 1.60 8.16
N VAL A 259 -7.82 1.28 8.63
CA VAL A 259 -7.38 1.63 9.99
C VAL A 259 -7.35 3.14 10.17
N PHE A 260 -6.89 3.87 9.15
CA PHE A 260 -6.83 5.32 9.14
C PHE A 260 -8.21 5.95 8.91
N ALA A 261 -9.01 5.40 7.99
CA ALA A 261 -10.37 5.89 7.73
C ALA A 261 -11.27 5.86 8.98
N LYS A 262 -11.10 4.85 9.85
CA LYS A 262 -11.82 4.73 11.13
C LYS A 262 -11.43 5.77 12.19
N ARG A 263 -10.23 6.34 12.08
CA ARG A 263 -9.66 7.30 13.05
C ARG A 263 -9.80 8.75 12.59
N ASP A 264 -10.03 8.96 11.30
CA ASP A 264 -10.18 10.27 10.70
C ASP A 264 -11.42 11.02 11.21
N ILE A 265 -11.26 12.33 11.41
CA ILE A 265 -12.32 13.29 11.75
C ILE A 265 -12.86 13.83 10.43
N ALA A 266 -14.11 13.49 10.12
CA ALA A 266 -14.71 13.90 8.87
C ALA A 266 -16.15 14.39 9.01
N TRP A 267 -16.54 15.21 8.05
CA TRP A 267 -17.92 15.59 7.81
C TRP A 267 -18.51 14.63 6.78
N GLY A 268 -19.32 13.67 7.22
CA GLY A 268 -19.79 12.57 6.39
C GLY A 268 -21.09 11.93 6.88
N LYS A 269 -21.64 11.02 6.09
CA LYS A 269 -22.88 10.29 6.41
C LYS A 269 -22.61 8.97 7.12
N LEU A 270 -21.59 8.25 6.67
CA LEU A 270 -21.21 6.93 7.19
C LEU A 270 -20.23 7.03 8.36
N ASP A 271 -20.62 6.47 9.50
CA ASP A 271 -19.77 6.33 10.69
C ASP A 271 -18.64 5.29 10.49
N ALA A 272 -17.65 5.31 11.37
CA ALA A 272 -16.50 4.40 11.35
C ALA A 272 -16.90 2.93 11.56
N SER A 273 -17.95 2.66 12.33
CA SER A 273 -18.55 1.32 12.47
C SER A 273 -19.16 0.84 11.17
N ASN A 274 -19.97 1.70 10.53
CA ASN A 274 -20.62 1.39 9.25
C ASN A 274 -19.59 1.11 8.15
N MET A 275 -18.48 1.86 8.08
CA MET A 275 -17.40 1.55 7.12
C MET A 275 -16.71 0.22 7.41
N ALA A 276 -16.52 -0.15 8.68
CA ALA A 276 -15.97 -1.45 9.04
C ALA A 276 -16.90 -2.59 8.58
N GLU A 277 -18.20 -2.39 8.74
CA GLU A 277 -19.22 -3.36 8.34
C GLU A 277 -19.30 -3.49 6.81
N ILE A 278 -19.27 -2.37 6.07
CA ILE A 278 -19.16 -2.38 4.59
C ILE A 278 -17.91 -3.15 4.16
N PHE A 279 -16.77 -2.90 4.80
CA PHE A 279 -15.53 -3.62 4.50
C PHE A 279 -15.69 -5.12 4.71
N THR A 280 -16.25 -5.56 5.85
CA THR A 280 -16.49 -6.99 6.12
C THR A 280 -17.44 -7.61 5.09
N LEU A 281 -18.54 -6.94 4.77
CA LEU A 281 -19.53 -7.43 3.79
C LEU A 281 -18.91 -7.54 2.39
N MET A 282 -18.11 -6.56 1.97
CA MET A 282 -17.38 -6.62 0.70
C MET A 282 -16.32 -7.72 0.70
N TYR A 283 -15.58 -7.92 1.79
CA TYR A 283 -14.57 -8.97 1.87
C TYR A 283 -15.19 -10.37 1.83
N ASN A 284 -16.35 -10.55 2.47
CA ASN A 284 -17.13 -11.78 2.39
C ASN A 284 -17.61 -12.08 0.96
N LEU A 285 -17.77 -11.06 0.11
CA LEU A 285 -18.09 -11.21 -1.31
C LEU A 285 -16.84 -11.47 -2.17
N VAL A 286 -15.71 -10.83 -1.87
CA VAL A 286 -14.43 -11.02 -2.59
C VAL A 286 -13.93 -12.46 -2.47
N ILE A 287 -14.05 -13.08 -1.29
CA ILE A 287 -13.51 -14.43 -1.04
C ILE A 287 -14.13 -15.48 -1.99
N PRO A 288 -15.46 -15.64 -2.09
CA PRO A 288 -16.06 -16.60 -3.01
C PRO A 288 -15.76 -16.29 -4.49
N ILE A 289 -15.85 -15.02 -4.91
CA ILE A 289 -15.61 -14.63 -6.31
C ILE A 289 -14.18 -14.96 -6.74
N VAL A 290 -13.17 -14.68 -5.89
CA VAL A 290 -11.77 -15.03 -6.17
C VAL A 290 -11.53 -16.55 -6.08
N ALA A 291 -12.23 -17.26 -5.19
CA ALA A 291 -12.13 -18.72 -5.11
C ALA A 291 -12.72 -19.41 -6.36
N MET A 292 -13.78 -18.85 -6.95
CA MET A 292 -14.43 -19.40 -8.14
C MET A 292 -13.49 -19.50 -9.34
N THR A 293 -12.64 -18.51 -9.58
CA THR A 293 -11.66 -18.57 -10.68
C THR A 293 -10.64 -19.68 -10.50
N THR A 294 -10.20 -19.90 -9.27
CA THR A 294 -9.30 -21.02 -8.95
C THR A 294 -10.00 -22.35 -9.20
N GLY A 295 -11.27 -22.48 -8.80
CA GLY A 295 -12.10 -23.65 -9.09
C GLY A 295 -12.29 -23.89 -10.60
N MET A 296 -12.54 -22.84 -11.38
CA MET A 296 -12.68 -22.92 -12.84
C MET A 296 -11.41 -23.42 -13.52
N ARG A 297 -10.23 -22.96 -13.09
CA ARG A 297 -8.95 -23.43 -13.61
C ARG A 297 -8.68 -24.90 -13.32
N VAL A 298 -9.00 -25.35 -12.10
CA VAL A 298 -8.85 -26.76 -11.72
C VAL A 298 -9.78 -27.64 -12.55
N LEU A 299 -11.00 -27.16 -12.84
CA LEU A 299 -11.95 -27.85 -13.71
C LEU A 299 -11.39 -28.00 -15.14
N GLU A 300 -10.81 -26.94 -15.71
CA GLU A 300 -10.15 -26.99 -17.02
C GLU A 300 -8.96 -27.97 -17.04
N GLN A 301 -8.11 -27.92 -16.01
CA GLN A 301 -6.91 -28.74 -15.93
C GLN A 301 -7.22 -30.22 -15.70
N GLY A 302 -8.29 -30.51 -14.94
CA GLY A 302 -8.84 -31.85 -14.76
C GLY A 302 -9.39 -32.44 -16.05
N GLY A 303 -10.15 -31.65 -16.82
CA GLY A 303 -10.66 -32.05 -18.14
C GLY A 303 -9.54 -32.35 -19.15
N ARG A 304 -8.49 -31.52 -19.20
CA ARG A 304 -7.33 -31.74 -20.10
C ARG A 304 -6.56 -33.02 -19.80
N LYS A 305 -6.26 -33.30 -18.51
CA LYS A 305 -5.52 -34.51 -18.10
C LYS A 305 -6.29 -35.80 -18.35
N PHE A 306 -7.63 -35.74 -18.38
CA PHE A 306 -8.46 -36.86 -18.75
C PHE A 306 -8.44 -37.10 -20.26
N ASN A 307 -8.54 -36.03 -21.07
CA ASN A 307 -8.52 -36.13 -22.53
C ASN A 307 -7.20 -36.74 -23.05
N ASP A 308 -6.05 -36.31 -22.52
CA ASP A 308 -4.73 -36.85 -22.90
C ASP A 308 -4.54 -38.34 -22.54
N LYS A 309 -5.24 -38.86 -21.52
CA LYS A 309 -5.17 -40.28 -21.13
C LYS A 309 -6.11 -41.17 -21.94
N VAL A 310 -7.19 -40.61 -22.48
CA VAL A 310 -8.16 -41.33 -23.33
C VAL A 310 -7.65 -41.44 -24.77
N VAL A 311 -6.83 -40.48 -25.23
CA VAL A 311 -6.14 -40.54 -26.55
C VAL A 311 -4.83 -41.36 -26.46
N GLY A 312 -4.92 -42.59 -25.94
CA GLY A 312 -3.87 -43.59 -26.06
C GLY A 312 -4.08 -44.46 -27.32
N PRO A 313 -3.02 -44.89 -28.04
CA PRO A 313 -3.19 -45.67 -29.26
C PRO A 313 -3.75 -47.05 -28.93
N GLY A 314 -5.01 -47.29 -29.27
CA GLY A 314 -5.54 -48.65 -29.47
C GLY A 314 -6.52 -49.23 -28.44
N LYS A 315 -7.27 -48.42 -27.67
CA LYS A 315 -8.37 -48.98 -26.86
C LYS A 315 -9.62 -48.09 -26.87
N ASN A 316 -10.49 -48.34 -27.85
CA ASN A 316 -11.88 -47.86 -27.85
C ASN A 316 -12.65 -48.62 -26.78
N ILE A 317 -12.71 -48.09 -25.56
CA ILE A 317 -13.72 -48.51 -24.59
C ILE A 317 -14.91 -47.57 -24.79
N ALA A 318 -15.92 -48.09 -25.49
CA ALA A 318 -17.25 -47.51 -25.54
C ALA A 318 -17.77 -47.37 -24.10
N GLY A 319 -17.93 -46.13 -23.65
CA GLY A 319 -18.33 -45.81 -22.28
C GLY A 319 -18.04 -44.35 -21.92
N ARG A 320 -18.26 -43.41 -22.85
CA ARG A 320 -18.37 -42.00 -22.50
C ARG A 320 -19.80 -41.82 -22.00
N THR A 321 -20.00 -41.75 -20.68
CA THR A 321 -21.32 -41.40 -20.13
C THR A 321 -21.69 -39.99 -20.64
N PRO A 322 -22.88 -39.78 -21.22
CA PRO A 322 -23.33 -38.49 -21.76
C PRO A 322 -23.39 -37.32 -20.76
N GLY A 323 -23.05 -37.53 -19.49
CA GLY A 323 -23.28 -36.58 -18.40
C GLY A 323 -22.15 -35.58 -18.11
N ASP A 324 -20.95 -35.74 -18.67
CA ASP A 324 -19.80 -34.89 -18.30
C ASP A 324 -19.86 -33.48 -18.93
N GLY A 325 -20.38 -33.36 -20.16
CA GLY A 325 -20.64 -32.08 -20.82
C GLY A 325 -21.84 -31.32 -20.22
N GLY A 326 -22.89 -32.04 -19.86
CA GLY A 326 -24.13 -31.46 -19.31
C GLY A 326 -23.92 -30.77 -17.96
N ARG A 327 -22.94 -31.20 -17.14
CA ARG A 327 -22.68 -30.55 -15.83
C ARG A 327 -21.96 -29.22 -15.96
N ILE A 328 -21.03 -29.07 -16.90
CA ILE A 328 -20.37 -27.77 -17.16
C ILE A 328 -21.40 -26.78 -17.71
N GLU A 329 -22.29 -27.25 -18.57
CA GLU A 329 -23.40 -26.45 -19.12
C GLU A 329 -24.42 -26.06 -18.02
N GLN A 330 -24.71 -26.96 -17.09
CA GLN A 330 -25.57 -26.69 -15.93
C GLN A 330 -24.95 -25.70 -14.94
N VAL A 331 -23.66 -25.84 -14.64
CA VAL A 331 -22.89 -24.87 -13.83
C VAL A 331 -22.85 -23.50 -14.52
N HIS A 332 -22.69 -23.47 -15.85
CA HIS A 332 -22.75 -22.24 -16.63
C HIS A 332 -24.13 -21.58 -16.59
N ALA A 333 -25.21 -22.37 -16.73
CA ALA A 333 -26.58 -21.87 -16.65
C ALA A 333 -26.90 -21.27 -15.27
N LEU A 334 -26.48 -21.96 -14.19
CA LEU A 334 -26.60 -21.45 -12.82
C LEU A 334 -25.77 -20.16 -12.62
N PHE A 335 -24.56 -20.11 -13.18
CA PHE A 335 -23.73 -18.92 -13.11
C PHE A 335 -24.37 -17.74 -13.83
N GLN A 336 -24.90 -17.91 -15.06
CA GLN A 336 -25.58 -16.82 -15.77
C GLN A 336 -26.78 -16.29 -15.00
N LEU A 337 -27.55 -17.18 -14.38
CA LEU A 337 -28.72 -16.82 -13.59
C LEU A 337 -28.37 -16.02 -12.32
N LEU A 338 -27.17 -16.21 -11.77
CA LEU A 338 -26.69 -15.55 -10.56
C LEU A 338 -25.79 -14.32 -10.83
N ALA A 339 -25.10 -14.29 -11.97
CA ALA A 339 -24.21 -13.21 -12.36
C ALA A 339 -24.95 -11.88 -12.51
N GLU A 340 -26.14 -11.90 -13.12
CA GLU A 340 -26.98 -10.71 -13.29
C GLU A 340 -27.45 -10.13 -11.92
N PRO A 341 -28.01 -10.94 -10.99
CA PRO A 341 -28.30 -10.47 -9.63
C PRO A 341 -27.11 -9.95 -8.85
N ILE A 342 -25.93 -10.56 -8.98
CA ILE A 342 -24.71 -10.09 -8.32
C ILE A 342 -24.31 -8.72 -8.86
N ASP A 343 -24.32 -8.54 -10.19
CA ASP A 343 -23.97 -7.27 -10.84
C ASP A 343 -24.94 -6.14 -10.45
N GLN A 344 -26.24 -6.39 -10.58
CA GLN A 344 -27.30 -5.46 -10.20
C GLN A 344 -27.29 -5.15 -8.70
N GLY A 345 -26.93 -6.12 -7.86
CA GLY A 345 -26.82 -5.97 -6.41
C GLY A 345 -25.65 -5.10 -5.99
N LEU A 346 -24.50 -5.26 -6.64
CA LEU A 346 -23.31 -4.42 -6.45
C LEU A 346 -23.61 -2.97 -6.85
N GLU A 347 -24.33 -2.77 -7.96
CA GLU A 347 -24.76 -1.46 -8.41
C GLU A 347 -25.75 -0.81 -7.45
N HIS A 348 -26.80 -1.53 -7.05
CA HIS A 348 -27.80 -1.04 -6.10
C HIS A 348 -27.19 -0.67 -4.74
N ALA A 349 -26.39 -1.55 -4.16
CA ALA A 349 -25.71 -1.28 -2.89
C ALA A 349 -24.74 -0.09 -3.01
N GLY A 350 -24.01 -0.01 -4.13
CA GLY A 350 -23.11 1.12 -4.40
C GLY A 350 -23.84 2.46 -4.53
N ILE A 351 -25.03 2.47 -5.15
CA ILE A 351 -25.88 3.67 -5.29
C ILE A 351 -26.51 4.05 -3.95
N CYS A 352 -27.07 3.09 -3.21
CA CYS A 352 -27.71 3.31 -1.91
C CYS A 352 -26.72 3.83 -0.86
N LEU A 353 -25.46 3.37 -0.90
CA LEU A 353 -24.38 3.82 -0.02
C LEU A 353 -23.66 5.08 -0.53
N GLU A 354 -24.09 5.66 -1.66
CA GLU A 354 -23.46 6.81 -2.34
C GLU A 354 -21.97 6.59 -2.69
N ILE A 355 -21.56 5.33 -2.85
CA ILE A 355 -20.22 4.94 -3.31
C ILE A 355 -20.14 5.10 -4.84
N LEU A 356 -21.23 4.79 -5.54
CA LEU A 356 -21.43 5.04 -6.97
C LEU A 356 -22.24 6.33 -7.17
N PRO A 357 -21.96 7.11 -8.23
CA PRO A 357 -22.77 8.26 -8.57
C PRO A 357 -24.19 7.82 -8.94
N GLN A 358 -25.19 8.50 -8.41
CA GLN A 358 -26.57 8.26 -8.83
C GLN A 358 -26.73 8.60 -10.31
N PRO A 359 -27.40 7.76 -11.13
CA PRO A 359 -27.78 8.14 -12.48
C PRO A 359 -28.66 9.40 -12.42
N LYS A 360 -28.36 10.41 -13.25
CA LYS A 360 -29.16 11.64 -13.33
C LYS A 360 -30.59 11.27 -13.74
N LYS A 361 -31.55 11.30 -12.81
CA LYS A 361 -32.98 11.27 -13.16
C LYS A 361 -33.27 12.53 -13.99
N TYR A 362 -33.58 12.37 -15.28
CA TYR A 362 -33.93 13.48 -16.16
C TYR A 362 -35.20 14.13 -15.63
N ASN A 363 -35.11 15.39 -15.24
CA ASN A 363 -36.18 16.11 -14.54
C ASN A 363 -37.28 16.45 -15.55
N THR A 364 -38.39 15.70 -15.56
CA THR A 364 -39.56 15.88 -16.44
C THR A 364 -40.43 17.10 -16.10
N ASN A 365 -39.88 18.11 -15.43
CA ASN A 365 -40.58 19.33 -15.02
C ASN A 365 -39.97 20.60 -15.65
N LYS A 366 -39.81 20.63 -16.97
CA LYS A 366 -39.71 21.88 -17.73
C LYS A 366 -41.01 22.06 -18.53
N PRO A 367 -41.71 23.22 -18.42
CA PRO A 367 -42.89 23.46 -19.21
C PRO A 367 -42.52 23.53 -20.69
N SER A 368 -43.29 22.78 -21.49
CA SER A 368 -43.16 22.60 -22.92
C SER A 368 -43.17 23.93 -23.68
N GLY A 369 -42.17 24.12 -24.54
CA GLY A 369 -42.15 25.11 -25.60
C GLY A 369 -41.82 24.42 -26.92
N ALA A 370 -42.86 24.13 -27.69
CA ALA A 370 -42.87 23.83 -29.12
C ALA A 370 -42.05 22.63 -29.65
N ASN A 371 -42.78 21.52 -29.87
CA ASN A 371 -42.81 20.65 -31.06
C ASN A 371 -42.88 19.15 -30.66
N PRO A 372 -44.02 18.47 -30.85
CA PRO A 372 -44.11 17.04 -30.59
C PRO A 372 -43.47 16.29 -31.75
N ARG A 373 -42.24 15.79 -31.54
CA ARG A 373 -41.78 14.59 -32.24
C ARG A 373 -42.32 13.38 -31.46
N PRO A 374 -42.77 12.30 -32.14
CA PRO A 374 -43.20 11.11 -31.43
C PRO A 374 -42.00 10.58 -30.65
N VAL A 375 -42.11 10.66 -29.33
CA VAL A 375 -41.23 9.98 -28.39
C VAL A 375 -41.50 8.48 -28.60
N ASP A 376 -40.46 7.69 -28.83
CA ASP A 376 -40.56 6.23 -28.78
C ASP A 376 -41.07 5.82 -27.40
N ILE A 377 -42.27 5.25 -27.38
CA ILE A 377 -43.00 4.84 -26.17
C ILE A 377 -42.58 3.41 -25.75
N GLU A 378 -41.67 2.76 -26.46
CA GLU A 378 -41.26 1.37 -26.19
C GLU A 378 -40.15 1.18 -25.14
N ASP A 379 -39.58 2.25 -24.56
CA ASP A 379 -38.52 2.15 -23.53
C ASP A 379 -39.02 2.44 -22.09
N GLN A 380 -40.34 2.47 -21.89
CA GLN A 380 -40.97 2.45 -20.57
C GLN A 380 -41.59 1.07 -20.29
N ASP A 381 -40.75 0.04 -20.24
CA ASP A 381 -41.08 -1.04 -19.32
C ASP A 381 -40.84 -0.50 -17.91
N GLY A 382 -41.86 -0.54 -17.06
CA GLY A 382 -41.86 -0.02 -15.69
C GLY A 382 -40.96 -0.81 -14.73
N GLY A 383 -39.78 -1.20 -15.18
CA GLY A 383 -38.78 -1.94 -14.43
C GLY A 383 -38.21 -1.08 -13.32
N ILE A 384 -38.33 -1.59 -12.09
CA ILE A 384 -37.72 -1.00 -10.90
C ILE A 384 -36.19 -1.02 -11.13
N GLN A 385 -35.55 0.15 -11.07
CA GLN A 385 -34.14 0.30 -11.41
C GLN A 385 -33.24 0.16 -10.18
N PRO A 386 -31.95 -0.21 -10.35
CA PRO A 386 -30.97 -0.21 -9.27
C PRO A 386 -30.91 1.16 -8.58
N GLY A 387 -31.35 1.21 -7.32
CA GLY A 387 -31.38 2.42 -6.49
C GLY A 387 -32.78 2.84 -6.03
N ASP A 388 -33.85 2.18 -6.50
CA ASP A 388 -35.20 2.41 -6.00
C ASP A 388 -35.48 1.59 -4.71
N GLU A 389 -36.33 2.10 -3.81
CA GLU A 389 -36.60 1.53 -2.46
C GLU A 389 -37.11 0.08 -2.47
N ARG A 390 -37.72 -0.39 -3.58
CA ARG A 390 -38.26 -1.75 -3.71
C ARG A 390 -37.35 -2.71 -4.46
N PHE A 391 -36.24 -2.22 -5.03
CA PHE A 391 -35.34 -3.02 -5.86
C PHE A 391 -34.61 -4.09 -5.04
N GLY A 392 -34.09 -3.72 -3.86
CA GLY A 392 -33.37 -4.65 -3.00
C GLY A 392 -34.21 -5.87 -2.59
N VAL A 393 -35.48 -5.66 -2.23
CA VAL A 393 -36.40 -6.76 -1.88
C VAL A 393 -36.65 -7.70 -3.06
N LEU A 394 -36.85 -7.15 -4.26
CA LEU A 394 -37.04 -7.96 -5.48
C LEU A 394 -35.79 -8.75 -5.86
N LEU A 395 -34.62 -8.14 -5.71
CA LEU A 395 -33.36 -8.78 -6.03
C LEU A 395 -33.03 -9.90 -5.05
N ILE A 396 -33.29 -9.68 -3.76
CA ILE A 396 -33.18 -10.72 -2.72
C ILE A 396 -34.10 -11.90 -3.03
N GLU A 397 -35.34 -11.63 -3.45
CA GLU A 397 -36.29 -12.67 -3.83
C GLU A 397 -35.83 -13.44 -5.08
N LYS A 398 -35.24 -12.74 -6.07
CA LYS A 398 -34.63 -13.35 -7.26
C LYS A 398 -33.49 -14.28 -6.87
N VAL A 399 -32.54 -13.84 -6.03
CA VAL A 399 -31.43 -14.67 -5.54
C VAL A 399 -31.95 -15.89 -4.77
N ARG A 400 -32.95 -15.73 -3.91
CA ARG A 400 -33.58 -16.82 -3.16
C ARG A 400 -34.21 -17.87 -4.07
N HIS A 401 -34.90 -17.43 -5.13
CA HIS A 401 -35.49 -18.33 -6.13
C HIS A 401 -34.42 -19.18 -6.83
N VAL A 402 -33.29 -18.57 -7.19
CA VAL A 402 -32.13 -19.27 -7.77
C VAL A 402 -31.59 -20.34 -6.81
N CYS A 403 -31.44 -20.01 -5.52
CA CYS A 403 -31.01 -20.98 -4.52
C CYS A 403 -31.98 -22.16 -4.39
N THR A 404 -33.29 -21.92 -4.42
CA THR A 404 -34.29 -23.01 -4.35
C THR A 404 -34.32 -23.87 -5.61
N GLN A 405 -34.11 -23.28 -6.79
CA GLN A 405 -34.04 -24.00 -8.05
C GLN A 405 -32.85 -24.98 -8.09
N ARG A 406 -31.74 -24.59 -7.47
CA ARG A 406 -30.56 -25.45 -7.27
C ARG A 406 -30.88 -26.73 -6.49
N ASP A 407 -31.56 -26.60 -5.36
CA ASP A 407 -31.87 -27.75 -4.50
C ASP A 407 -32.71 -28.79 -5.25
N ASN A 408 -33.64 -28.32 -6.09
CA ASN A 408 -34.42 -29.18 -6.98
C ASN A 408 -33.54 -29.85 -8.04
N ILE A 409 -32.60 -29.12 -8.64
CA ILE A 409 -31.65 -29.65 -9.63
C ILE A 409 -30.76 -30.75 -9.01
N LEU A 410 -30.20 -30.51 -7.82
CA LEU A 410 -29.37 -31.48 -7.11
C LEU A 410 -30.17 -32.71 -6.65
N GLN A 411 -31.42 -32.52 -6.19
CA GLN A 411 -32.30 -33.62 -5.83
C GLN A 411 -32.67 -34.48 -7.03
N ASN A 412 -33.01 -33.85 -8.16
CA ASN A 412 -33.30 -34.55 -9.41
C ASN A 412 -32.08 -35.37 -9.87
N TRP A 413 -30.89 -34.77 -9.85
CA TRP A 413 -29.66 -35.47 -10.20
C TRP A 413 -29.33 -36.62 -9.24
N LEU A 414 -29.47 -36.41 -7.92
CA LEU A 414 -29.26 -37.48 -6.94
C LEU A 414 -30.23 -38.64 -7.19
N SER A 415 -31.47 -38.32 -7.55
CA SER A 415 -32.51 -39.30 -7.91
C SER A 415 -32.28 -39.98 -9.26
N GLU A 416 -31.52 -39.39 -10.19
CA GLU A 416 -31.12 -40.02 -11.45
C GLU A 416 -29.92 -40.98 -11.28
N GLN A 417 -29.05 -40.72 -10.29
CA GLN A 417 -27.87 -41.54 -10.00
C GLN A 417 -28.16 -42.73 -9.06
N LEU A 418 -29.15 -42.60 -8.18
CA LEU A 418 -29.58 -43.65 -7.26
C LEU A 418 -30.08 -44.94 -7.96
N PRO A 419 -30.83 -44.89 -9.08
CA PRO A 419 -31.27 -46.07 -9.82
C PRO A 419 -30.16 -46.76 -10.61
N ALA A 420 -29.10 -46.04 -10.99
CA ALA A 420 -27.98 -46.60 -11.76
C ALA A 420 -27.17 -47.66 -10.98
N VAL A 421 -27.35 -47.73 -9.65
CA VAL A 421 -26.74 -48.74 -8.77
C VAL A 421 -27.70 -49.89 -8.43
N GLN A 422 -29.00 -49.73 -8.68
CA GLN A 422 -30.04 -50.73 -8.36
C GLN A 422 -30.49 -51.58 -9.57
N GLY A 423 -29.82 -51.43 -10.70
CA GLY A 423 -30.15 -52.12 -11.96
C GLY A 423 -29.43 -53.45 -12.20
N SER A 424 -29.03 -54.20 -11.18
CA SER A 424 -28.52 -55.57 -11.34
C SER A 424 -29.44 -56.59 -10.66
N ASP A 425 -30.24 -57.26 -11.49
CA ASP A 425 -30.84 -58.60 -11.37
C ASP A 425 -31.27 -59.12 -9.96
N PRO A 426 -32.57 -59.41 -9.71
CA PRO A 426 -33.10 -59.75 -8.38
C PRO A 426 -32.90 -61.21 -7.93
N THR A 427 -31.84 -61.92 -8.36
CA THR A 427 -31.68 -63.37 -8.08
C THR A 427 -30.60 -63.77 -7.08
N HIS A 428 -29.91 -62.83 -6.41
CA HIS A 428 -29.00 -63.18 -5.30
C HIS A 428 -29.35 -62.45 -3.99
N PRO A 429 -29.80 -63.17 -2.95
CA PRO A 429 -29.95 -62.60 -1.63
C PRO A 429 -28.57 -62.58 -0.98
N GLN A 430 -27.92 -61.42 -0.93
CA GLN A 430 -26.98 -60.95 0.09
C GLN A 430 -26.03 -59.90 -0.49
N SER A 431 -26.29 -58.64 -0.19
CA SER A 431 -25.34 -57.81 0.55
C SER A 431 -25.92 -56.41 0.71
N LYS A 432 -26.20 -56.05 1.97
CA LYS A 432 -26.16 -54.65 2.38
C LYS A 432 -24.71 -54.23 2.32
N THR A 433 -24.22 -53.86 1.15
CA THR A 433 -22.92 -53.19 1.02
C THR A 433 -23.20 -51.72 0.87
N ALA A 434 -22.72 -50.96 1.85
CA ALA A 434 -22.57 -49.53 1.76
C ALA A 434 -21.98 -49.18 0.39
N ILE A 435 -22.47 -48.08 -0.18
CA ILE A 435 -21.93 -47.43 -1.36
C ILE A 435 -20.42 -47.32 -1.17
N ASN A 436 -19.64 -48.25 -1.73
CA ASN A 436 -18.21 -48.12 -1.73
C ASN A 436 -17.92 -47.06 -2.77
N ALA A 437 -17.34 -45.98 -2.29
CA ALA A 437 -16.93 -44.84 -3.09
C ALA A 437 -15.91 -45.26 -4.18
N ASP A 438 -15.43 -46.49 -4.24
CA ASP A 438 -14.27 -46.84 -5.06
C ASP A 438 -14.60 -47.26 -6.51
N ASP A 439 -15.88 -47.40 -6.88
CA ASP A 439 -16.29 -47.82 -8.24
C ASP A 439 -16.43 -46.66 -9.26
N ILE A 440 -16.26 -45.40 -8.84
CA ILE A 440 -16.25 -44.25 -9.75
C ILE A 440 -14.80 -43.98 -10.17
N ALA A 441 -14.51 -44.06 -11.48
CA ALA A 441 -13.20 -43.75 -12.02
C ALA A 441 -12.64 -42.43 -11.43
N PRO A 442 -11.39 -42.40 -10.93
CA PRO A 442 -10.88 -41.31 -10.08
C PRO A 442 -10.90 -39.91 -10.72
N GLY A 443 -10.99 -39.82 -12.06
CA GLY A 443 -11.15 -38.56 -12.79
C GLY A 443 -12.52 -37.90 -12.59
N HIS A 444 -13.61 -38.66 -12.78
CA HIS A 444 -14.99 -38.16 -12.70
C HIS A 444 -15.38 -37.69 -11.29
N ARG A 445 -14.80 -38.31 -10.25
CA ARG A 445 -14.97 -37.88 -8.86
C ARG A 445 -14.41 -36.47 -8.62
N SER A 446 -13.24 -36.17 -9.18
CA SER A 446 -12.58 -34.87 -8.94
C SER A 446 -13.33 -33.72 -9.60
N GLN A 447 -13.81 -33.90 -10.85
CA GLN A 447 -14.64 -32.92 -11.55
C GLN A 447 -15.99 -32.71 -10.85
N PHE A 448 -16.59 -33.78 -10.32
CA PHE A 448 -17.82 -33.70 -9.55
C PHE A 448 -17.68 -32.81 -8.32
N TRP A 449 -16.70 -33.08 -7.46
CA TRP A 449 -16.49 -32.28 -6.25
C TRP A 449 -16.13 -30.83 -6.57
N MET A 450 -15.40 -30.58 -7.67
CA MET A 450 -15.06 -29.22 -8.09
C MET A 450 -16.27 -28.45 -8.64
N SER A 451 -17.16 -29.10 -9.39
CA SER A 451 -18.42 -28.49 -9.84
C SER A 451 -19.33 -28.14 -8.67
N LEU A 452 -19.47 -29.05 -7.69
CA LEU A 452 -20.23 -28.81 -6.46
C LEU A 452 -19.59 -27.69 -5.61
N TYR A 453 -18.26 -27.63 -5.60
CA TYR A 453 -17.53 -26.55 -4.93
C TYR A 453 -17.76 -25.19 -5.61
N LEU A 454 -17.71 -25.11 -6.95
CA LEU A 454 -18.04 -23.91 -7.71
C LEU A 454 -19.48 -23.44 -7.44
N GLU A 455 -20.42 -24.37 -7.42
CA GLU A 455 -21.82 -24.14 -7.09
C GLU A 455 -21.99 -23.61 -5.66
N GLN A 456 -21.28 -24.18 -4.68
CA GLN A 456 -21.29 -23.68 -3.31
C GLN A 456 -20.69 -22.28 -3.19
N LEU A 457 -19.63 -21.98 -3.95
CA LEU A 457 -19.03 -20.64 -3.97
C LEU A 457 -19.95 -19.60 -4.61
N MET A 458 -20.69 -19.98 -5.66
CA MET A 458 -21.73 -19.12 -6.25
C MET A 458 -22.78 -18.76 -5.21
N LEU A 459 -23.30 -19.73 -4.46
CA LEU A 459 -24.29 -19.48 -3.40
C LEU A 459 -23.73 -18.59 -2.29
N ALA A 460 -22.50 -18.84 -1.86
CA ALA A 460 -21.84 -18.00 -0.87
C ALA A 460 -21.71 -16.55 -1.38
N ALA A 461 -21.45 -16.33 -2.67
CA ALA A 461 -21.47 -15.00 -3.28
C ALA A 461 -22.89 -14.39 -3.29
N GLY A 462 -23.91 -15.19 -3.59
CA GLY A 462 -25.33 -14.82 -3.54
C GLY A 462 -25.81 -14.39 -2.15
N GLU A 463 -25.45 -15.13 -1.11
CA GLU A 463 -25.76 -14.79 0.29
C GLU A 463 -24.99 -13.54 0.74
N ALA A 464 -23.72 -13.42 0.34
CA ALA A 464 -22.91 -12.25 0.63
C ALA A 464 -23.49 -10.98 -0.01
N ILE A 465 -23.94 -11.05 -1.27
CA ILE A 465 -24.57 -9.88 -1.93
C ILE A 465 -25.91 -9.52 -1.28
N GLN A 466 -26.73 -10.51 -0.91
CA GLN A 466 -27.96 -10.29 -0.16
C GLN A 466 -27.70 -9.56 1.17
N SER A 467 -26.65 -9.96 1.89
CA SER A 467 -26.27 -9.29 3.15
C SER A 467 -25.81 -7.84 2.93
N LEU A 468 -25.12 -7.57 1.82
CA LEU A 468 -24.69 -6.22 1.44
C LEU A 468 -25.88 -5.32 1.05
N ILE A 469 -26.83 -5.84 0.28
CA ILE A 469 -28.06 -5.13 -0.12
C ILE A 469 -28.91 -4.83 1.11
N ALA A 470 -29.17 -5.84 1.95
CA ALA A 470 -29.96 -5.68 3.16
C ALA A 470 -29.36 -4.63 4.11
N PHE A 471 -28.03 -4.59 4.20
CA PHE A 471 -27.33 -3.54 4.95
C PHE A 471 -27.51 -2.15 4.31
N ALA A 472 -27.37 -2.04 2.99
CA ALA A 472 -27.55 -0.77 2.28
C ALA A 472 -28.97 -0.21 2.46
N ASP A 473 -30.00 -1.03 2.26
CA ASP A 473 -31.41 -0.64 2.44
C ASP A 473 -31.72 -0.27 3.88
N LYS A 474 -31.20 -1.02 4.85
CA LYS A 474 -31.32 -0.69 6.27
C LYS A 474 -30.76 0.70 6.57
N LYS A 475 -29.62 1.09 6.00
CA LYS A 475 -29.02 2.42 6.25
C LYS A 475 -29.76 3.58 5.58
N VAL A 476 -30.41 3.32 4.44
CA VAL A 476 -31.31 4.28 3.80
C VAL A 476 -32.56 4.47 4.65
N ASN A 477 -33.16 3.36 5.12
CA ASN A 477 -34.37 3.34 5.96
C ASN A 477 -34.15 3.97 7.35
N ASP A 478 -32.99 3.72 7.97
CA ASP A 478 -32.57 4.33 9.24
C ASP A 478 -32.40 5.87 9.12
N GLY A 479 -32.45 6.43 7.90
CA GLY A 479 -32.27 7.87 7.64
C GLY A 479 -30.82 8.35 7.83
N THR A 480 -29.88 7.43 8.04
CA THR A 480 -28.46 7.75 8.22
C THR A 480 -27.87 8.40 6.96
N MET A 481 -28.37 8.01 5.78
CA MET A 481 -27.95 8.57 4.50
C MET A 481 -28.57 9.95 4.16
N LYS A 482 -29.49 10.49 4.99
CA LYS A 482 -30.19 11.75 4.70
C LYS A 482 -29.38 13.01 5.06
N HIS A 483 -28.60 12.99 6.14
CA HIS A 483 -27.86 14.16 6.62
C HIS A 483 -26.39 13.88 6.87
N ARG A 484 -25.53 14.85 6.54
CA ARG A 484 -24.09 14.81 6.86
C ARG A 484 -23.89 15.22 8.31
N ARG A 485 -23.05 14.50 9.04
CA ARG A 485 -22.76 14.71 10.46
C ARG A 485 -21.24 14.83 10.67
N LEU A 486 -20.86 15.53 11.73
CA LEU A 486 -19.48 15.52 12.21
C LEU A 486 -19.21 14.19 12.91
N ILE A 487 -18.23 13.44 12.42
CA ILE A 487 -17.87 12.14 12.98
C ILE A 487 -16.53 12.29 13.69
N ILE A 488 -16.55 12.11 15.02
CA ILE A 488 -15.38 12.23 15.88
C ILE A 488 -14.95 10.82 16.31
N PRO A 489 -13.66 10.45 16.22
CA PRO A 489 -13.18 9.16 16.68
C PRO A 489 -13.31 9.02 18.21
N SER A 490 -13.57 7.79 18.66
CA SER A 490 -13.59 7.47 20.09
C SER A 490 -12.22 7.67 20.72
N LYS A 491 -12.16 8.39 21.86
CA LYS A 491 -10.92 8.66 22.62
C LYS A 491 -10.16 7.39 22.99
N HIS A 492 -10.87 6.30 23.28
CA HIS A 492 -10.27 5.01 23.59
C HIS A 492 -9.48 4.42 22.42
N ARG A 493 -9.93 4.63 21.17
CA ARG A 493 -9.20 4.15 19.98
C ARG A 493 -7.91 4.93 19.76
N LEU A 494 -7.92 6.24 20.02
CA LEU A 494 -6.71 7.08 19.93
C LEU A 494 -5.69 6.71 21.02
N LEU A 495 -6.14 6.49 22.25
CA LEU A 495 -5.28 6.06 23.35
C LEU A 495 -4.71 4.65 23.14
N SER A 496 -5.55 3.70 22.71
CA SER A 496 -5.11 2.34 22.37
C SER A 496 -4.09 2.34 21.23
N TRP A 497 -4.24 3.24 20.24
CA TRP A 497 -3.23 3.40 19.20
C TRP A 497 -1.91 3.96 19.75
N LEU A 498 -1.94 5.00 20.58
CA LEU A 498 -0.72 5.50 21.22
C LEU A 498 -0.04 4.41 22.07
N GLU A 499 -0.83 3.62 22.78
CA GLU A 499 -0.33 2.47 23.53
C GLU A 499 0.28 1.41 22.61
N SER A 500 -0.30 1.18 21.43
CA SER A 500 0.22 0.23 20.42
C SER A 500 1.54 0.68 19.77
N ILE A 501 1.83 1.98 19.75
CA ILE A 501 3.13 2.52 19.31
C ILE A 501 4.22 2.23 20.34
N VAL A 502 3.87 2.30 21.63
CA VAL A 502 4.81 2.15 22.75
C VAL A 502 5.00 0.69 23.11
N SER A 503 3.93 -0.11 23.06
CA SER A 503 3.94 -1.52 23.44
C SER A 503 4.20 -2.40 22.22
N LYS A 504 5.23 -3.25 22.31
CA LYS A 504 5.78 -4.11 21.25
C LYS A 504 4.83 -5.23 20.77
N LYS A 505 3.52 -5.08 20.97
CA LYS A 505 2.48 -6.08 20.71
C LYS A 505 1.32 -5.39 19.97
N GLY A 506 1.51 -5.15 18.69
CA GLY A 506 0.51 -4.49 17.86
C GLY A 506 0.96 -4.32 16.42
N SER A 507 0.75 -5.37 15.63
CA SER A 507 0.94 -5.46 14.17
C SER A 507 0.23 -4.36 13.35
N GLY A 508 -0.56 -3.47 13.97
CA GLY A 508 -1.21 -2.34 13.29
C GLY A 508 -0.30 -1.16 12.95
N ALA A 509 0.90 -1.07 13.55
CA ALA A 509 1.85 -0.02 13.23
C ALA A 509 2.75 -0.36 12.04
N ALA A 510 2.74 -1.60 11.51
CA ALA A 510 3.55 -2.03 10.36
C ALA A 510 3.00 -1.56 9.00
N GLN A 511 1.82 -0.94 8.97
CA GLN A 511 1.03 -0.73 7.75
C GLN A 511 1.33 0.58 7.00
N ASN A 512 2.38 1.32 7.37
CA ASN A 512 2.90 2.39 6.51
C ASN A 512 4.15 1.85 5.81
N PRO A 513 4.04 1.31 4.58
CA PRO A 513 5.23 1.17 3.76
C PRO A 513 5.86 2.57 3.71
N GLY A 514 7.09 2.69 4.22
CA GLY A 514 7.78 3.97 4.22
C GLY A 514 7.76 4.51 2.79
N ILE A 515 7.27 5.73 2.60
CA ILE A 515 7.12 6.36 1.26
C ILE A 515 8.44 6.38 0.47
N LEU A 516 9.57 6.28 1.16
CA LEU A 516 10.92 6.23 0.62
C LEU A 516 11.38 4.83 0.17
N ASP A 517 10.67 3.78 0.58
CA ASP A 517 10.93 2.39 0.22
C ASP A 517 9.88 1.95 -0.83
N VAL A 518 10.35 1.40 -1.96
CA VAL A 518 9.47 0.89 -3.02
C VAL A 518 8.84 -0.41 -2.53
N ASP A 519 7.49 -0.45 -2.55
CA ASP A 519 6.60 -1.59 -2.28
C ASP A 519 7.34 -2.82 -1.74
N ASP A 520 7.39 -2.93 -0.40
CA ASP A 520 7.63 -4.23 0.23
C ASP A 520 6.30 -4.98 0.06
N ASP A 521 6.31 -6.05 -0.74
CA ASP A 521 5.18 -6.96 -0.82
C ASP A 521 4.94 -7.49 0.60
N ASP A 522 3.89 -6.98 1.25
CA ASP A 522 3.49 -7.36 2.61
C ASP A 522 3.06 -8.83 2.60
N TYR A 523 4.02 -9.73 2.76
CA TYR A 523 3.76 -11.11 3.13
C TYR A 523 3.18 -11.06 4.54
N GLY A 524 1.85 -11.13 4.61
CA GLY A 524 1.08 -10.95 5.84
C GLY A 524 1.66 -11.71 7.05
N ASP A 525 1.23 -11.25 8.23
CA ASP A 525 1.71 -11.58 9.58
C ASP A 525 1.90 -13.08 9.91
N GLY A 526 1.47 -14.00 9.04
CA GLY A 526 1.76 -15.44 9.10
C GLY A 526 3.23 -15.83 8.88
N TYR A 527 4.10 -14.91 8.43
CA TYR A 527 5.56 -15.11 8.36
C TYR A 527 6.33 -14.37 9.47
N SER A 528 5.63 -13.72 10.41
CA SER A 528 6.27 -13.19 11.61
C SER A 528 6.88 -14.34 12.40
N ARG A 529 8.21 -14.32 12.54
CA ARG A 529 9.05 -15.36 13.13
C ARG A 529 8.54 -15.75 14.52
N ASP A 530 7.74 -16.80 14.54
CA ASP A 530 7.08 -17.28 15.74
C ASP A 530 8.14 -17.64 16.80
N ARG A 531 7.81 -17.39 18.06
CA ARG A 531 8.69 -17.69 19.19
C ARG A 531 9.00 -19.18 19.17
N ASP A 532 10.29 -19.53 19.21
CA ASP A 532 10.78 -20.91 19.27
C ASP A 532 9.92 -21.73 20.27
N PRO A 533 9.04 -22.64 19.78
CA PRO A 533 8.02 -23.30 20.60
C PRO A 533 8.62 -24.26 21.64
N GLU A 534 9.92 -24.56 21.51
CA GLU A 534 10.67 -25.45 22.39
C GLU A 534 11.30 -24.74 23.60
N ARG A 535 11.20 -23.40 23.69
CA ARG A 535 11.85 -22.65 24.78
C ARG A 535 10.99 -22.65 26.04
N LEU A 536 11.40 -23.44 27.03
CA LEU A 536 10.82 -23.42 28.37
C LEU A 536 10.97 -22.04 29.03
N PRO A 537 9.96 -21.55 29.78
CA PRO A 537 10.05 -20.29 30.50
C PRO A 537 11.16 -20.35 31.55
N PRO A 538 12.01 -19.31 31.68
CA PRO A 538 13.09 -19.30 32.65
C PRO A 538 12.51 -19.31 34.07
N THR A 539 12.97 -20.23 34.93
CA THR A 539 12.48 -20.38 36.31
C THR A 539 13.47 -19.84 37.34
N GLY A 540 14.77 -19.73 37.01
CA GLY A 540 15.80 -19.23 37.92
C GLY A 540 16.34 -17.83 37.60
N THR A 541 16.86 -17.10 38.59
CA THR A 541 17.50 -15.78 38.40
C THR A 541 18.69 -15.82 37.44
N TRP A 542 19.48 -16.90 37.46
CA TRP A 542 20.58 -17.12 36.52
C TRP A 542 20.10 -17.37 35.08
N GLN A 543 18.95 -18.03 34.91
CA GLN A 543 18.32 -18.22 33.61
C GLN A 543 17.69 -16.91 33.10
N HIS A 544 17.21 -16.05 33.98
CA HIS A 544 16.78 -14.69 33.64
C HIS A 544 17.96 -13.83 33.19
N LEU A 545 19.11 -13.90 33.88
CA LEU A 545 20.32 -13.20 33.45
C LEU A 545 20.87 -13.73 32.12
N GLY A 546 20.99 -15.06 31.98
CA GLY A 546 21.45 -15.71 30.76
C GLY A 546 20.52 -15.51 29.57
N SER A 547 19.19 -15.50 29.79
CA SER A 547 18.22 -15.14 28.76
C SER A 547 18.29 -13.66 28.41
N GLY A 548 18.60 -12.78 29.36
CA GLY A 548 18.92 -11.37 29.14
C GLY A 548 20.15 -11.20 28.25
N LEU A 549 21.27 -11.85 28.60
CA LEU A 549 22.52 -11.78 27.83
C LEU A 549 22.37 -12.39 26.42
N TYR A 550 21.66 -13.52 26.30
CA TYR A 550 21.30 -14.10 25.01
C TYR A 550 20.39 -13.18 24.20
N SER A 551 19.44 -12.49 24.85
CA SER A 551 18.56 -11.52 24.18
C SER A 551 19.34 -10.32 23.65
N VAL A 552 20.33 -9.84 24.41
CA VAL A 552 21.27 -8.79 23.97
C VAL A 552 22.14 -9.30 22.82
N SER A 553 22.71 -10.49 22.91
CA SER A 553 23.50 -11.09 21.83
C SER A 553 22.66 -11.31 20.55
N LYS A 554 21.44 -11.83 20.69
CA LYS A 554 20.47 -11.98 19.59
C LYS A 554 20.06 -10.62 19.02
N PHE A 555 19.96 -9.58 19.84
CA PHE A 555 19.69 -8.22 19.40
C PHE A 555 20.84 -7.64 18.56
N PHE A 556 22.08 -7.75 19.04
CA PHE A 556 23.26 -7.29 18.31
C PHE A 556 23.53 -8.13 17.04
N GLY A 557 23.29 -9.44 17.09
CA GLY A 557 23.42 -10.37 15.96
C GLY A 557 22.22 -10.40 15.01
N SER A 558 21.18 -9.61 15.28
CA SER A 558 19.99 -9.55 14.43
C SER A 558 20.30 -8.90 13.09
N LYS A 559 19.60 -9.31 12.03
CA LYS A 559 19.78 -8.75 10.67
C LYS A 559 19.54 -7.23 10.65
N GLU A 560 18.64 -6.75 11.50
CA GLU A 560 18.25 -5.35 11.67
C GLU A 560 19.38 -4.52 12.32
N SER A 561 20.08 -5.10 13.31
CA SER A 561 21.24 -4.45 13.95
C SER A 561 22.44 -4.39 12.99
N ALA A 562 22.66 -5.47 12.22
CA ALA A 562 23.71 -5.49 11.20
C ALA A 562 23.47 -4.44 10.11
N PHE A 563 22.21 -4.18 9.73
CA PHE A 563 21.86 -3.08 8.83
C PHE A 563 22.24 -1.73 9.44
N GLY A 564 21.79 -1.43 10.66
CA GLY A 564 22.14 -0.18 11.33
C GLY A 564 23.64 0.03 11.45
N PHE A 565 24.40 -1.05 11.70
CA PHE A 565 25.85 -1.00 11.85
C PHE A 565 26.53 -0.66 10.52
N ARG A 566 26.09 -1.26 9.41
CA ARG A 566 26.58 -0.90 8.06
C ARG A 566 26.33 0.56 7.73
N VAL A 567 25.17 1.10 8.09
CA VAL A 567 24.85 2.53 7.91
C VAL A 567 25.76 3.41 8.77
N ALA A 568 25.98 3.04 10.02
CA ALA A 568 26.89 3.77 10.90
C ALA A 568 28.33 3.77 10.37
N CYS A 569 28.83 2.64 9.85
CA CYS A 569 30.15 2.57 9.21
C CYS A 569 30.23 3.44 7.95
N ALA A 570 29.21 3.43 7.10
CA ALA A 570 29.16 4.24 5.88
C ALA A 570 29.06 5.74 6.19
N ALA A 571 28.32 6.15 7.22
CA ALA A 571 28.29 7.53 7.66
C ALA A 571 29.62 7.95 8.30
N MET A 572 30.27 7.04 9.05
CA MET A 572 31.54 7.29 9.70
C MET A 572 32.71 7.50 8.75
N SER A 573 32.73 6.83 7.59
CA SER A 573 33.81 7.01 6.62
C SER A 573 33.90 8.45 6.09
N ILE A 574 32.79 9.18 6.05
CA ILE A 574 32.75 10.60 5.70
C ILE A 574 32.88 11.49 6.94
N SER A 575 32.19 11.14 8.04
CA SER A 575 32.16 11.98 9.24
C SER A 575 33.51 12.08 9.94
N ILE A 576 34.38 11.07 9.81
CA ILE A 576 35.72 11.08 10.41
C ILE A 576 36.52 12.32 9.99
N LEU A 577 36.32 12.82 8.76
CA LEU A 577 36.97 14.03 8.27
C LEU A 577 36.60 15.27 9.09
N ALA A 578 35.40 15.32 9.68
CA ALA A 578 34.96 16.41 10.53
C ALA A 578 35.63 16.41 11.91
N PHE A 579 36.17 15.26 12.35
CA PHE A 579 36.72 15.08 13.70
C PHE A 579 38.25 15.16 13.76
N LEU A 580 38.94 15.11 12.63
CA LEU A 580 40.40 15.19 12.53
C LEU A 580 40.87 16.63 12.29
N GLU A 581 41.89 17.07 13.01
CA GLU A 581 42.43 18.44 12.98
C GLU A 581 42.73 18.94 11.56
N LYS A 582 43.44 18.15 10.75
CA LYS A 582 43.87 18.55 9.40
C LYS A 582 42.75 18.55 8.36
N THR A 583 41.67 17.80 8.59
CA THR A 583 40.58 17.60 7.62
C THR A 583 39.29 18.31 8.02
N GLN A 584 39.21 18.86 9.23
CA GLN A 584 38.02 19.53 9.75
C GLN A 584 37.64 20.75 8.91
N SER A 585 38.63 21.55 8.47
CA SER A 585 38.39 22.67 7.55
C SER A 585 37.87 22.18 6.20
N PHE A 586 38.50 21.15 5.62
CA PHE A 586 38.08 20.54 4.35
C PHE A 586 36.62 20.04 4.40
N PHE A 587 36.21 19.42 5.52
CA PHE A 587 34.84 18.97 5.70
C PHE A 587 33.83 20.10 5.65
N GLN A 588 34.17 21.26 6.25
CA GLN A 588 33.32 22.46 6.24
C GLN A 588 33.34 23.15 4.86
N ASP A 589 34.53 23.28 4.26
CA ASP A 589 34.74 23.94 2.97
C ASP A 589 33.97 23.24 1.85
N GLN A 590 34.05 21.91 1.77
CA GLN A 590 33.40 21.10 0.73
C GLN A 590 31.97 20.66 1.09
N ARG A 591 31.43 21.15 2.21
CA ARG A 591 30.05 20.87 2.67
C ARG A 591 29.72 19.37 2.70
N LEU A 592 30.65 18.54 3.18
CA LEU A 592 30.50 17.08 3.24
C LEU A 592 29.35 16.61 4.17
N LEU A 593 28.78 17.51 4.96
CA LEU A 593 27.52 17.31 5.68
C LEU A 593 26.41 16.80 4.75
N TRP A 594 26.33 17.30 3.50
CA TRP A 594 25.32 16.87 2.53
C TRP A 594 25.50 15.43 2.04
N ALA A 595 26.75 14.99 1.91
CA ALA A 595 27.03 13.59 1.58
C ALA A 595 26.54 12.67 2.71
N MET A 596 26.71 13.07 3.98
CA MET A 596 26.18 12.30 5.12
C MET A 596 24.65 12.30 5.20
N LEU A 597 23.99 13.43 4.93
CA LEU A 597 22.52 13.48 4.89
C LEU A 597 21.97 12.57 3.79
N THR A 598 22.65 12.53 2.63
CA THR A 598 22.30 11.63 1.51
C THR A 598 22.42 10.16 1.90
N ILE A 599 23.45 9.77 2.67
CA ILE A 599 23.58 8.39 3.18
C ILE A 599 22.43 8.03 4.12
N ALA A 600 22.05 8.94 5.02
CA ALA A 600 20.96 8.71 5.96
C ALA A 600 19.60 8.53 5.26
N ILE A 601 19.33 9.31 4.22
CA ILE A 601 18.11 9.17 3.38
C ILE A 601 18.20 7.91 2.50
N GLY A 602 19.40 7.58 2.01
CA GLY A 602 19.58 6.62 0.92
C GLY A 602 19.66 5.14 1.31
N MET A 603 20.13 4.80 2.50
CA MET A 603 20.34 3.38 2.80
C MET A 603 19.02 2.64 3.05
N THR A 604 18.72 1.59 2.28
CA THR A 604 17.53 0.73 2.43
C THR A 604 17.90 -0.68 2.88
N ILE A 605 16.96 -1.39 3.51
CA ILE A 605 17.21 -2.69 4.17
C ILE A 605 17.57 -3.79 3.16
N THR A 606 16.90 -3.82 2.00
CA THR A 606 17.10 -4.85 0.99
C THR A 606 18.17 -4.44 -0.03
N SER A 607 19.11 -5.36 -0.30
CA SER A 607 20.24 -5.11 -1.21
C SER A 607 19.79 -4.77 -2.64
N GLY A 608 18.74 -5.42 -3.14
CA GLY A 608 18.21 -5.18 -4.50
C GLY A 608 17.62 -3.78 -4.67
N GLN A 609 16.82 -3.33 -3.70
CA GLN A 609 16.27 -1.96 -3.70
C GLN A 609 17.37 -0.92 -3.50
N SER A 610 18.40 -1.23 -2.72
CA SER A 610 19.51 -0.31 -2.48
C SER A 610 20.31 0.00 -3.75
N VAL A 611 20.59 -1.01 -4.59
CA VAL A 611 21.34 -0.81 -5.85
C VAL A 611 20.53 0.00 -6.86
N PHE A 612 19.28 -0.40 -7.12
CA PHE A 612 18.40 0.35 -8.03
C PHE A 612 18.15 1.77 -7.51
N GLY A 613 17.83 1.90 -6.22
CA GLY A 613 17.65 3.19 -5.55
C GLY A 613 18.90 4.07 -5.61
N PHE A 614 20.11 3.50 -5.51
CA PHE A 614 21.36 4.24 -5.66
C PHE A 614 21.49 4.85 -7.06
N PHE A 615 21.28 4.08 -8.12
CA PHE A 615 21.33 4.61 -9.50
C PHE A 615 20.25 5.68 -9.75
N CYS A 616 19.02 5.44 -9.29
CA CYS A 616 17.97 6.44 -9.41
C CYS A 616 18.27 7.70 -8.60
N ARG A 617 18.98 7.62 -7.47
CA ARG A 617 19.43 8.78 -6.70
C ARG A 617 20.50 9.57 -7.40
N VAL A 618 21.52 8.90 -7.95
CA VAL A 618 22.57 9.57 -8.73
C VAL A 618 21.97 10.29 -9.94
N GLY A 619 20.99 9.66 -10.61
CA GLY A 619 20.22 10.28 -11.67
C GLY A 619 19.39 11.48 -11.18
N ALA A 620 18.67 11.32 -10.07
CA ALA A 620 17.86 12.37 -9.45
C ALA A 620 18.69 13.60 -9.03
N THR A 621 19.87 13.40 -8.41
CA THR A 621 20.75 14.50 -8.03
C THR A 621 21.36 15.21 -9.24
N SER A 622 21.67 14.45 -10.30
CA SER A 622 22.14 15.03 -11.56
C SER A 622 21.06 15.88 -12.23
N LEU A 623 19.81 15.39 -12.25
CA LEU A 623 18.67 16.12 -12.78
C LEU A 623 18.38 17.38 -11.94
N ALA A 624 18.40 17.27 -10.61
CA ALA A 624 18.22 18.39 -9.69
C ALA A 624 19.29 19.48 -9.88
N MET A 625 20.53 19.09 -10.19
CA MET A 625 21.59 20.05 -10.49
C MET A 625 21.27 20.84 -11.76
N VAL A 626 20.92 20.15 -12.86
CA VAL A 626 20.59 20.81 -14.14
C VAL A 626 19.36 21.70 -14.00
N SER A 627 18.31 21.23 -13.32
CA SER A 627 17.11 22.04 -13.08
C SER A 627 17.39 23.25 -12.18
N SER A 628 18.23 23.11 -11.15
CA SER A 628 18.61 24.22 -10.27
C SER A 628 19.35 25.34 -11.02
N LEU A 629 20.23 24.98 -11.96
CA LEU A 629 20.89 25.95 -12.84
C LEU A 629 19.88 26.67 -13.73
N ALA A 630 18.94 25.94 -14.34
CA ALA A 630 17.89 26.56 -15.14
C ALA A 630 17.02 27.54 -14.32
N ILE A 631 16.65 27.16 -13.09
CA ILE A 631 15.85 27.99 -12.17
C ILE A 631 16.59 29.27 -11.76
N TRP A 632 17.93 29.22 -11.65
CA TRP A 632 18.73 30.38 -11.27
C TRP A 632 18.96 31.35 -12.44
N TYR A 633 19.27 30.82 -13.63
CA TYR A 633 19.69 31.64 -14.78
C TYR A 633 18.53 32.18 -15.63
N ILE A 634 17.40 31.46 -15.76
CA ILE A 634 16.24 31.95 -16.56
C ILE A 634 15.68 33.28 -16.00
N PRO A 635 15.52 33.47 -14.69
CA PRO A 635 14.99 34.71 -14.13
C PRO A 635 16.03 35.83 -13.95
N ASP A 636 17.24 35.66 -14.49
CA ASP A 636 18.33 36.65 -14.39
C ASP A 636 18.65 37.03 -12.92
N GLN A 637 18.77 36.00 -12.06
CA GLN A 637 19.08 36.14 -10.62
C GLN A 637 18.08 36.95 -9.78
N LYS A 638 16.90 37.29 -10.34
CA LYS A 638 15.87 38.04 -9.61
C LYS A 638 15.11 37.11 -8.66
N THR A 639 15.24 37.38 -7.37
CA THR A 639 14.60 36.62 -6.27
C THR A 639 13.12 36.25 -6.50
N PRO A 640 12.20 37.16 -6.91
CA PRO A 640 10.80 36.78 -7.10
C PRO A 640 10.60 35.80 -8.26
N GLY A 641 11.39 35.93 -9.33
CA GLY A 641 11.33 35.03 -10.48
C GLY A 641 11.86 33.64 -10.14
N ILE A 642 12.96 33.57 -9.38
CA ILE A 642 13.53 32.30 -8.88
C ILE A 642 12.49 31.53 -8.06
N ILE A 643 11.75 32.20 -7.16
CA ILE A 643 10.74 31.55 -6.32
C ILE A 643 9.58 31.00 -7.19
N ALA A 644 9.14 31.74 -8.20
CA ALA A 644 8.07 31.30 -9.09
C ALA A 644 8.48 30.10 -9.96
N PHE A 645 9.69 30.12 -10.53
CA PHE A 645 10.23 29.00 -11.30
C PHE A 645 10.53 27.77 -10.43
N LEU A 646 11.01 27.97 -9.20
CA LEU A 646 11.19 26.89 -8.23
C LEU A 646 9.86 26.21 -7.93
N TRP A 647 8.79 26.97 -7.69
CA TRP A 647 7.45 26.41 -7.49
C TRP A 647 6.97 25.61 -8.72
N LEU A 648 7.19 26.14 -9.92
CA LEU A 648 6.80 25.47 -11.17
C LEU A 648 7.56 24.15 -11.37
N SER A 649 8.88 24.15 -11.16
CA SER A 649 9.71 22.94 -11.29
C SER A 649 9.27 21.87 -10.30
N ILE A 650 9.06 22.27 -9.04
CA ILE A 650 8.55 21.38 -7.99
C ILE A 650 7.19 20.79 -8.39
N LEU A 651 6.28 21.59 -8.95
CA LEU A 651 4.97 21.11 -9.42
C LEU A 651 5.10 20.05 -10.53
N ILE A 652 6.02 20.24 -11.48
CA ILE A 652 6.29 19.28 -12.56
C ILE A 652 6.91 18.00 -12.01
N GLU A 653 7.88 18.11 -11.11
CA GLU A 653 8.52 16.96 -10.46
C GLU A 653 7.52 16.12 -9.66
N TYR A 654 6.61 16.77 -8.93
CA TYR A 654 5.56 16.10 -8.16
C TYR A 654 4.58 15.30 -9.03
N TYR A 655 4.39 15.63 -10.31
CA TYR A 655 3.59 14.81 -11.24
C TYR A 655 4.15 13.40 -11.40
N PHE A 656 5.47 13.23 -11.34
CA PHE A 656 6.13 11.92 -11.50
C PHE A 656 5.92 10.97 -10.30
N ILE A 657 5.36 11.45 -9.17
CA ILE A 657 4.93 10.60 -8.04
C ILE A 657 3.83 9.60 -8.45
N LYS A 658 3.12 9.86 -9.56
CA LYS A 658 2.16 8.91 -10.15
C LYS A 658 2.76 7.53 -10.39
N PHE A 659 4.07 7.43 -10.64
CA PHE A 659 4.77 6.16 -10.77
C PHE A 659 5.33 5.72 -9.41
N PRO A 660 4.84 4.60 -8.82
CA PRO A 660 5.26 4.16 -7.49
C PRO A 660 6.79 3.97 -7.35
N ARG A 661 7.43 3.50 -8.42
CA ARG A 661 8.89 3.29 -8.48
C ARG A 661 9.72 4.58 -8.40
N LEU A 662 9.15 5.74 -8.74
CA LEU A 662 9.87 7.01 -8.80
C LEU A 662 9.62 7.92 -7.59
N LYS A 663 8.78 7.51 -6.62
CA LYS A 663 8.44 8.33 -5.45
C LYS A 663 9.68 8.79 -4.65
N SER A 664 10.57 7.86 -4.32
CA SER A 664 11.79 8.13 -3.52
C SER A 664 12.80 9.02 -4.26
N PRO A 665 13.15 8.75 -5.54
CA PRO A 665 14.00 9.64 -6.35
C PRO A 665 13.43 11.06 -6.53
N VAL A 666 12.11 11.21 -6.69
CA VAL A 666 11.47 12.54 -6.83
C VAL A 666 11.64 13.36 -5.55
N ILE A 667 11.41 12.78 -4.37
CA ILE A 667 11.59 13.48 -3.09
C ILE A 667 13.04 13.96 -2.93
N ILE A 668 14.01 13.14 -3.35
CA ILE A 668 15.44 13.48 -3.30
C ILE A 668 15.79 14.59 -4.29
N THR A 669 15.19 14.57 -5.49
CA THR A 669 15.36 15.62 -6.51
C THR A 669 14.89 16.97 -5.96
N VAL A 670 13.65 17.01 -5.45
CA VAL A 670 13.04 18.21 -4.84
C VAL A 670 13.88 18.71 -3.67
N THR A 671 14.32 17.82 -2.78
CA THR A 671 15.14 18.18 -1.62
C THR A 671 16.47 18.77 -2.05
N THR A 672 17.15 18.16 -3.03
CA THR A 672 18.44 18.64 -3.55
C THR A 672 18.30 20.02 -4.20
N GLN A 673 17.24 20.23 -4.96
CA GLN A 673 16.95 21.52 -5.60
C GLN A 673 16.66 22.62 -4.58
N LEU A 674 15.89 22.32 -3.53
CA LEU A 674 15.64 23.24 -2.42
C LEU A 674 16.92 23.60 -1.66
N VAL A 675 17.86 22.65 -1.54
CA VAL A 675 19.16 22.89 -0.92
C VAL A 675 19.98 23.86 -1.76
N ILE A 676 20.18 23.56 -3.05
CA ILE A 676 21.01 24.39 -3.95
C ILE A 676 20.43 25.81 -4.04
N VAL A 677 19.17 25.94 -4.44
CA VAL A 677 18.52 27.25 -4.61
C VAL A 677 18.31 27.96 -3.28
N GLY A 678 18.00 27.21 -2.22
CA GLY A 678 17.78 27.76 -0.87
C GLY A 678 19.04 28.40 -0.29
N TYR A 679 20.21 27.79 -0.49
CA TYR A 679 21.48 28.37 -0.06
C TYR A 679 21.81 29.66 -0.80
N GLU A 680 21.68 29.68 -2.12
CA GLU A 680 21.96 30.89 -2.90
C GLU A 680 21.03 32.04 -2.51
N LEU A 681 19.74 31.75 -2.31
CA LEU A 681 18.77 32.73 -1.81
C LEU A 681 19.06 33.19 -0.38
N GLN A 682 19.65 32.33 0.44
CA GLN A 682 20.05 32.64 1.81
C GLN A 682 21.29 33.54 1.83
N VAL A 683 22.30 33.27 1.00
CA VAL A 683 23.49 34.12 0.84
C VAL A 683 23.08 35.50 0.32
N GLY A 684 22.22 35.55 -0.70
CA GLY A 684 21.70 36.82 -1.24
C GLY A 684 20.95 37.68 -0.22
N LYS A 685 20.37 37.08 0.84
CA LYS A 685 19.62 37.82 1.86
C LYS A 685 20.44 38.19 3.11
N LEU A 686 21.29 37.28 3.59
CA LEU A 686 22.12 37.50 4.79
C LEU A 686 23.43 38.26 4.48
N GLY A 687 23.84 38.27 3.22
CA GLY A 687 25.12 38.81 2.79
C GLY A 687 26.27 37.82 2.99
N GLU A 688 27.29 37.95 2.15
CA GLU A 688 28.46 37.07 2.10
C GLU A 688 29.21 37.00 3.44
N ALA A 689 29.33 38.13 4.15
CA ALA A 689 30.04 38.23 5.42
C ALA A 689 29.40 37.40 6.56
N VAL A 690 28.08 37.23 6.56
CA VAL A 690 27.38 36.43 7.58
C VAL A 690 27.36 34.95 7.18
N ALA A 691 27.27 34.66 5.87
CA ALA A 691 27.31 33.30 5.34
C ALA A 691 28.70 32.65 5.53
N THR A 692 29.78 33.41 5.33
CA THR A 692 31.17 32.94 5.46
C THR A 692 31.64 32.81 6.91
N ARG A 693 30.93 33.40 7.88
CA ARG A 693 31.24 33.31 9.32
C ARG A 693 31.19 31.87 9.86
N SER A 694 30.51 30.96 9.18
CA SER A 694 30.49 29.53 9.48
C SER A 694 31.77 28.78 9.08
N GLY A 695 32.72 29.45 8.43
CA GLY A 695 33.92 28.83 7.85
C GLY A 695 33.71 28.30 6.44
N GLN A 696 32.57 28.58 5.80
CA GLN A 696 32.25 28.08 4.46
C GLN A 696 32.58 29.14 3.38
N PRO A 697 33.46 28.84 2.41
CA PRO A 697 33.69 29.73 1.27
C PRO A 697 32.45 29.78 0.37
N TYR A 698 32.14 30.97 -0.13
CA TYR A 698 31.11 31.19 -1.15
C TYR A 698 31.78 31.17 -2.53
N TYR A 699 31.22 30.37 -3.45
CA TYR A 699 31.63 30.34 -4.85
C TYR A 699 30.40 30.73 -5.67
N PRO A 700 30.45 31.85 -6.42
CA PRO A 700 29.31 32.35 -7.18
C PRO A 700 28.97 31.52 -8.42
#